data_AF-A0A4Y9YPV1-F1
#
_entry.id   AF-A0A4Y9YPV1-F1
#
_cell.length_a   1.000
_cell.length_b   1.000
_cell.length_c   1.000
_cell.angle_alpha   90.00
_cell.angle_beta   90.00
_cell.angle_gamma   90.00
#
_symmetry.space_group_name_H-M   'P 1'
#
loop_
_entity.id
_entity.type
_entity.pdbx_description
1 polymer ?
#
loop_
_entity_poly.entity_id
_entity_poly.type
_entity_poly.pdbx_seq_one_letter_code
_entity_poly.pdbx_strand_id
1 'polypeptide(L)'
;MSVDNRQLSSKTGHVAVQHSNEASTGRHDIIRIRDLKINVPISNTGNGTDQQGVLVTLAIVHDTRSTAATDDLARSINYASVSETVSQVRGTSSVLSLEALLERVCTSCYGRHPEVQELSVRANVALSTDITAGIEIHSSRSVPHAAAWRSFLEGLECQTIIGVNPEERDVKQPVLLNVTLVASRSPQEPLNLRGLAATIMQGVTDSSYLTLEALASYVARIALSQCTEPSCRVTVRASKPHALRPVAEAAEVEVSRTLEDYQRESAVDASEVTKVSPSERARSKTPTFASLLASVLGRKAPVRYPHRAAIALGANLGDRCANIELALRLLDLPPEGMQTPRAVVVDTSFMYETAPMYVTDQPKFINCACMIETDMGPLELLSYVKYIEATVGRVTSFRNGPRAIDLDILTYDSEVFDSRPATERGALDNLAGQLVVPHPRIAEREFVLRPLRDMIPEHVHPTLHKSVRTLFAELLARSGPDVAPMYKVTPFPRYGLPTQPPSRPPSPSLSDVPPVPPTAAYWTYPVAPSKAKQRRTTYIMGTLNATPDSFSDGSKHNTIPAALAYAKSAVAGGAAIIDVGGYSTRPRAAWVSPQEETSRVVPIIEAIRAIGQDEGDDQALRSKTANVLISVDTFRSEVAEAAVRAGANCINDVYAFVGNRWPLDASSAEDFLEMRRARASSPSLSC
;
A
#
# COMPACT_ATOMS: atom_id res chain seq x y z
N MET A 1 40.01 36.52 -8.18
CA MET A 1 38.55 36.68 -8.31
C MET A 1 37.95 35.31 -8.56
N SER A 2 37.14 34.87 -7.60
CA SER A 2 36.27 33.68 -7.48
C SER A 2 36.55 32.41 -8.30
N VAL A 3 37.01 31.35 -7.62
CA VAL A 3 36.69 29.96 -7.97
C VAL A 3 36.16 29.29 -6.71
N ASP A 4 34.97 28.73 -6.84
CA ASP A 4 34.07 28.28 -5.78
C ASP A 4 34.64 27.21 -4.85
N ASN A 5 34.41 27.45 -3.56
CA ASN A 5 34.75 26.61 -2.44
C ASN A 5 33.54 25.69 -2.14
N ARG A 6 33.53 24.44 -2.63
CA ARG A 6 32.58 23.42 -2.16
C ARG A 6 33.23 22.55 -1.10
N GLN A 7 32.91 22.86 0.15
CA GLN A 7 33.20 22.06 1.32
C GLN A 7 32.60 20.64 1.16
N LEU A 8 33.45 19.62 1.32
CA LEU A 8 33.04 18.27 1.67
C LEU A 8 32.39 18.31 3.06
N SER A 9 31.06 18.28 3.13
CA SER A 9 30.38 18.09 4.40
C SER A 9 30.56 16.64 4.84
N SER A 10 31.27 16.42 5.93
CA SER A 10 31.33 15.15 6.65
C SER A 10 29.93 14.78 7.16
N LYS A 11 29.22 13.93 6.42
CA LYS A 11 28.05 13.20 6.93
C LYS A 11 28.54 11.96 7.69
N THR A 12 29.23 12.16 8.80
CA THR A 12 29.36 11.12 9.83
C THR A 12 28.14 11.24 10.72
N GLY A 13 27.14 10.39 10.49
CA GLY A 13 26.00 10.26 11.39
C GLY A 13 26.50 9.97 12.80
N HIS A 14 26.13 10.82 13.76
CA HIS A 14 26.35 10.55 15.18
C HIS A 14 25.47 9.37 15.60
N VAL A 15 26.02 8.15 15.50
CA VAL A 15 25.45 6.99 16.18
C VAL A 15 25.85 7.10 17.66
N ALA A 16 24.88 7.43 18.50
CA ALA A 16 24.99 7.17 19.92
C ALA A 16 25.13 5.64 20.10
N VAL A 17 26.32 5.19 20.48
CA VAL A 17 26.59 3.80 20.84
C VAL A 17 25.77 3.51 22.11
N GLN A 18 24.57 2.96 21.94
CA GLN A 18 23.84 2.35 23.04
C GLN A 18 24.60 1.07 23.43
N HIS A 19 25.29 1.14 24.57
CA HIS A 19 25.83 -0.02 25.23
C HIS A 19 24.66 -0.94 25.62
N SER A 20 24.70 -2.18 25.14
CA SER A 20 23.84 -3.25 25.62
C SER A 20 24.08 -3.44 27.12
N ASN A 21 23.05 -3.14 27.92
CA ASN A 21 22.96 -3.49 29.33
C ASN A 21 22.92 -5.01 29.49
N GLU A 22 24.08 -5.64 29.66
CA GLU A 22 24.18 -6.93 30.34
C GLU A 22 25.24 -6.80 31.45
N ALA A 23 24.73 -6.86 32.68
CA ALA A 23 25.39 -6.92 33.99
C ALA A 23 26.93 -7.01 34.03
N SER A 24 27.60 -5.88 34.29
CA SER A 24 28.81 -5.86 35.12
C SER A 24 28.68 -4.80 36.23
N THR A 25 28.88 -5.24 37.45
CA THR A 25 28.82 -4.45 38.67
C THR A 25 30.10 -3.62 38.79
N GLY A 26 30.09 -2.38 38.29
CA GLY A 26 31.20 -1.45 38.52
C GLY A 26 31.05 -0.15 37.74
N ARG A 27 30.95 0.98 38.43
CA ARG A 27 31.03 2.31 37.80
C ARG A 27 32.48 2.51 37.36
N HIS A 28 32.74 2.46 36.06
CA HIS A 28 34.08 2.70 35.52
C HIS A 28 34.05 3.82 34.47
N ASP A 29 35.03 4.73 34.54
CA ASP A 29 35.22 5.75 33.51
C ASP A 29 35.91 5.14 32.29
N ILE A 30 35.79 5.78 31.12
CA ILE A 30 36.31 5.23 29.85
C ILE A 30 37.19 6.26 29.15
N ILE A 31 38.45 5.89 28.90
CA ILE A 31 39.38 6.64 28.06
C ILE A 31 39.31 6.07 26.64
N ARG A 32 38.97 6.91 25.64
CA ARG A 32 38.78 6.47 24.25
C ARG A 32 39.86 7.02 23.32
N ILE A 33 40.45 6.14 22.51
CA ILE A 33 41.34 6.49 21.41
C ILE A 33 40.64 6.07 20.12
N ARG A 34 40.29 7.04 19.27
CA ARG A 34 39.45 6.79 18.09
C ARG A 34 40.27 6.70 16.81
N ASP A 35 39.89 5.76 15.95
CA ASP A 35 40.27 5.65 14.54
C ASP A 35 41.78 5.73 14.26
N LEU A 36 42.59 5.04 15.07
CA LEU A 36 44.01 4.86 14.80
C LEU A 36 44.19 4.08 13.50
N LYS A 37 44.79 4.73 12.50
CA LYS A 37 45.00 4.12 11.18
C LYS A 37 46.20 3.16 11.20
N ILE A 38 45.94 1.88 10.98
CA ILE A 38 46.94 0.83 10.86
C ILE A 38 46.86 0.22 9.46
N ASN A 39 47.98 0.20 8.74
CA ASN A 39 48.06 -0.51 7.47
C ASN A 39 48.57 -1.93 7.74
N VAL A 40 47.78 -2.93 7.39
CA VAL A 40 48.11 -4.35 7.60
C VAL A 40 47.68 -5.17 6.37
N PRO A 41 48.43 -6.22 5.99
CA PRO A 41 47.98 -7.18 5.00
C PRO A 41 46.93 -8.08 5.64
N ILE A 42 45.66 -7.98 5.22
CA ILE A 42 44.56 -8.82 5.75
C ILE A 42 43.96 -9.62 4.59
N SER A 43 43.84 -10.95 4.73
CA SER A 43 43.37 -11.85 3.67
C SER A 43 41.85 -12.00 3.58
N ASN A 44 41.10 -11.43 4.54
CA ASN A 44 39.64 -11.57 4.64
C ASN A 44 38.84 -10.80 3.55
N THR A 45 39.52 -10.25 2.54
CA THR A 45 38.95 -9.51 1.40
C THR A 45 39.02 -10.25 0.06
N GLY A 46 39.63 -11.43 -0.02
CA GLY A 46 39.80 -12.18 -1.28
C GLY A 46 40.89 -11.54 -2.16
N ASN A 47 42.00 -12.27 -2.29
CA ASN A 47 43.30 -11.93 -2.90
C ASN A 47 44.25 -11.13 -1.97
N GLY A 48 45.07 -11.86 -1.22
CA GLY A 48 45.87 -11.37 -0.10
C GLY A 48 47.27 -10.86 -0.43
N THR A 49 47.40 -9.72 -1.12
CA THR A 49 48.71 -9.02 -1.22
C THR A 49 48.68 -7.50 -1.00
N ASP A 50 47.52 -6.85 -0.95
CA ASP A 50 47.44 -5.39 -0.78
C ASP A 50 47.33 -4.98 0.70
N GLN A 51 48.11 -3.96 1.10
CA GLN A 51 47.98 -3.35 2.42
C GLN A 51 46.66 -2.57 2.50
N GLN A 52 45.79 -2.95 3.42
CA GLN A 52 44.54 -2.24 3.66
C GLN A 52 44.65 -1.37 4.92
N GLY A 53 44.12 -0.15 4.85
CA GLY A 53 44.00 0.72 6.01
C GLY A 53 42.84 0.28 6.91
N VAL A 54 43.15 -0.14 8.13
CA VAL A 54 42.20 -0.48 9.19
C VAL A 54 42.17 0.65 10.20
N LEU A 55 40.98 1.08 10.60
CA LEU A 55 40.82 2.05 11.68
C LEU A 55 40.55 1.30 12.98
N VAL A 56 41.42 1.48 13.98
CA VAL A 56 41.31 0.82 15.28
C VAL A 56 40.92 1.84 16.33
N THR A 57 39.80 1.58 17.02
CA THR A 57 39.32 2.36 18.16
C THR A 57 39.48 1.53 19.43
N LEU A 58 40.03 2.14 20.48
CA LEU A 58 40.17 1.55 21.81
C LEU A 58 39.28 2.30 22.80
N ALA A 59 38.56 1.56 23.64
CA ALA A 59 37.86 2.07 24.81
C ALA A 59 38.43 1.37 26.04
N ILE A 60 39.23 2.10 26.83
CA ILE A 60 39.94 1.58 27.99
C ILE A 60 39.15 1.94 29.24
N VAL A 61 38.81 0.92 30.02
CA VAL A 61 38.09 1.06 31.27
C VAL A 61 39.10 1.41 32.37
N HIS A 62 38.98 2.60 32.97
CA HIS A 62 39.92 3.13 33.96
C HIS A 62 39.21 4.04 34.96
N ASP A 63 39.51 3.92 36.26
CA ASP A 63 38.94 4.83 37.27
C ASP A 63 39.71 6.16 37.30
N THR A 64 39.12 7.22 36.76
CA THR A 64 39.76 8.52 36.67
C THR A 64 39.56 9.39 37.90
N ARG A 65 38.76 8.96 38.89
CA ARG A 65 38.42 9.78 40.07
C ARG A 65 39.65 10.18 40.88
N SER A 66 40.62 9.28 41.01
CA SER A 66 41.86 9.56 41.75
C SER A 66 42.72 10.60 41.03
N THR A 67 42.87 10.47 39.71
CA THR A 67 43.52 11.48 38.85
C THR A 67 42.78 12.81 38.90
N ALA A 68 41.45 12.81 38.77
CA ALA A 68 40.64 14.03 38.78
C ALA A 68 40.67 14.75 40.14
N ALA A 69 40.78 14.01 41.25
CA ALA A 69 40.85 14.59 42.58
C ALA A 69 42.22 15.19 42.91
N THR A 70 43.31 14.65 42.35
CA THR A 70 44.69 15.07 42.68
C THR A 70 45.45 15.74 41.53
N ASP A 71 44.83 15.83 40.35
CA ASP A 71 45.44 16.28 39.09
C ASP A 71 46.81 15.61 38.80
N ASP A 72 46.91 14.32 39.13
CA ASP A 72 48.17 13.54 39.05
C ASP A 72 48.19 12.67 37.79
N LEU A 73 49.00 13.07 36.82
CA LEU A 73 49.20 12.37 35.55
C LEU A 73 49.71 10.93 35.73
N ALA A 74 50.44 10.62 36.82
CA ALA A 74 50.97 9.27 37.06
C ALA A 74 49.87 8.24 37.34
N ARG A 75 48.64 8.69 37.64
CA ARG A 75 47.47 7.84 37.90
C ARG A 75 46.55 7.71 36.69
N SER A 76 46.86 8.42 35.60
CA SER A 76 46.12 8.40 34.34
C SER A 76 46.74 7.41 33.35
N ILE A 77 46.03 7.12 32.26
CA ILE A 77 46.54 6.31 31.16
C ILE A 77 47.18 7.22 30.12
N ASN A 78 48.44 6.96 29.77
CA ASN A 78 49.12 7.66 28.68
C ASN A 78 48.63 7.15 27.32
N TYR A 79 47.54 7.74 26.81
CA TYR A 79 46.96 7.38 25.52
C TYR A 79 47.91 7.56 24.34
N ALA A 80 48.95 8.40 24.43
CA ALA A 80 49.96 8.52 23.38
C ALA A 80 50.85 7.27 23.32
N SER A 81 51.29 6.76 24.48
CA SER A 81 52.10 5.53 24.57
C SER A 81 51.30 4.28 24.18
N VAL A 82 50.01 4.24 24.53
CA VAL A 82 49.08 3.20 24.07
C VAL A 82 48.91 3.28 22.54
N SER A 83 48.72 4.47 21.98
CA SER A 83 48.60 4.66 20.52
C SER A 83 49.86 4.22 19.76
N GLU A 84 51.04 4.50 20.32
CA GLU A 84 52.31 4.04 19.77
C GLU A 84 52.42 2.51 19.80
N THR A 85 52.00 1.88 20.90
CA THR A 85 51.97 0.42 21.04
C THR A 85 51.08 -0.22 19.97
N VAL A 86 49.88 0.31 19.77
CA VAL A 86 48.94 -0.14 18.72
C VAL A 86 49.55 0.04 17.33
N SER A 87 50.24 1.15 17.09
CA SER A 87 50.89 1.43 15.80
C SER A 87 52.07 0.50 15.50
N GLN A 88 52.75 -0.01 16.52
CA GLN A 88 53.89 -0.93 16.38
C GLN A 88 53.49 -2.39 16.09
N VAL A 89 52.20 -2.74 16.20
CA VAL A 89 51.66 -4.08 15.87
C VAL A 89 51.90 -4.47 14.39
N ARG A 90 52.29 -3.50 13.54
CA ARG A 90 52.63 -3.62 12.11
C ARG A 90 53.80 -4.58 11.78
N GLY A 91 54.69 -4.88 12.73
CA GLY A 91 56.07 -5.29 12.43
C GLY A 91 56.43 -6.77 12.37
N THR A 92 55.60 -7.71 12.82
CA THR A 92 56.03 -9.12 12.97
C THR A 92 54.96 -10.11 12.49
N SER A 93 55.23 -10.75 11.35
CA SER A 93 54.52 -11.90 10.77
C SER A 93 53.06 -11.66 10.33
N SER A 94 52.73 -12.19 9.14
CA SER A 94 51.43 -12.11 8.46
C SER A 94 50.22 -12.13 9.41
N VAL A 95 49.52 -11.01 9.54
CA VAL A 95 48.25 -10.95 10.27
C VAL A 95 47.18 -11.54 9.36
N LEU A 96 46.64 -12.70 9.72
CA LEU A 96 45.78 -13.49 8.82
C LEU A 96 44.31 -13.01 8.82
N SER A 97 43.85 -12.28 9.84
CA SER A 97 42.45 -11.85 9.99
C SER A 97 42.31 -10.59 10.88
N LEU A 98 41.12 -9.96 10.88
CA LEU A 98 40.84 -8.85 11.80
C LEU A 98 40.83 -9.35 13.26
N GLU A 99 40.36 -10.57 13.47
CA GLU A 99 40.28 -11.22 14.77
C GLU A 99 41.68 -11.35 15.38
N ALA A 100 42.64 -11.85 14.59
CA ALA A 100 44.04 -11.95 15.00
C ALA A 100 44.68 -10.58 15.26
N LEU A 101 44.28 -9.53 14.51
CA LEU A 101 44.75 -8.17 14.75
C LEU A 101 44.29 -7.67 16.12
N LEU A 102 43.02 -7.87 16.46
CA LEU A 102 42.42 -7.41 17.72
C LEU A 102 43.03 -8.11 18.94
N GLU A 103 43.22 -9.44 18.88
CA GLU A 103 43.90 -10.18 19.95
C GLU A 103 45.33 -9.68 20.15
N ARG A 104 46.05 -9.40 19.06
CA ARG A 104 47.43 -8.90 19.14
C ARG A 104 47.48 -7.49 19.72
N VAL A 105 46.51 -6.64 19.39
CA VAL A 105 46.36 -5.30 19.99
C VAL A 105 46.09 -5.43 21.49
N CYS A 106 45.15 -6.27 21.92
CA CYS A 106 44.88 -6.53 23.34
C CYS A 106 46.13 -7.02 24.07
N THR A 107 46.78 -8.06 23.54
CA THR A 107 47.98 -8.67 24.14
C THR A 107 49.12 -7.65 24.27
N SER A 108 49.34 -6.82 23.24
CA SER A 108 50.37 -5.78 23.26
C SER A 108 50.06 -4.67 24.27
N CYS A 109 48.78 -4.29 24.40
CA CYS A 109 48.35 -3.29 25.37
C CYS A 109 48.55 -3.81 26.80
N TYR A 110 48.11 -5.03 27.12
CA TYR A 110 48.31 -5.59 28.46
C TYR A 110 49.79 -5.82 28.80
N GLY A 111 50.60 -6.25 27.82
CA GLY A 111 52.02 -6.50 28.03
C GLY A 111 52.85 -5.24 28.30
N ARG A 112 52.47 -4.10 27.73
CA ARG A 112 53.24 -2.84 27.83
C ARG A 112 52.66 -1.79 28.77
N HIS A 113 51.36 -1.89 29.10
CA HIS A 113 50.65 -0.92 29.95
C HIS A 113 50.00 -1.65 31.12
N PRO A 114 50.73 -1.88 32.24
CA PRO A 114 50.23 -2.54 33.45
C PRO A 114 48.93 -1.97 34.02
N GLU A 115 48.72 -0.67 33.84
CA GLU A 115 47.54 0.08 34.28
C GLU A 115 46.26 -0.33 33.54
N VAL A 116 46.35 -0.87 32.33
CA VAL A 116 45.20 -1.32 31.55
C VAL A 116 44.70 -2.67 32.08
N GLN A 117 43.51 -2.64 32.71
CA GLN A 117 42.86 -3.84 33.26
C GLN A 117 41.77 -4.40 32.34
N GLU A 118 41.03 -3.54 31.64
CA GLU A 118 39.91 -3.92 30.80
C GLU A 118 39.83 -2.95 29.62
N LEU A 119 39.66 -3.50 28.43
CA LEU A 119 39.64 -2.71 27.20
C LEU A 119 38.75 -3.35 26.14
N SER A 120 38.04 -2.50 25.40
CA SER A 120 37.35 -2.87 24.17
C SER A 120 38.12 -2.36 22.96
N VAL A 121 38.31 -3.22 21.96
CA VAL A 121 38.95 -2.89 20.69
C VAL A 121 37.96 -3.09 19.57
N ARG A 122 37.76 -2.07 18.74
CA ARG A 122 36.97 -2.10 17.51
C ARG A 122 37.88 -1.85 16.32
N ALA A 123 37.84 -2.71 15.31
CA ALA A 123 38.45 -2.45 14.01
C ALA A 123 37.38 -2.26 12.94
N ASN A 124 37.53 -1.19 12.15
CA ASN A 124 36.70 -0.86 11.00
C ASN A 124 37.52 -0.95 9.71
N VAL A 125 36.89 -1.49 8.67
CA VAL A 125 37.44 -1.61 7.32
C VAL A 125 36.38 -1.16 6.32
N ALA A 126 36.76 -0.26 5.41
CA ALA A 126 35.89 0.13 4.30
C ALA A 126 35.84 -1.01 3.26
N LEU A 127 34.63 -1.53 2.98
CA LEU A 127 34.41 -2.50 1.90
C LEU A 127 34.12 -1.79 0.57
N SER A 128 33.46 -0.64 0.63
CA SER A 128 33.17 0.27 -0.50
C SER A 128 33.10 1.72 0.03
N THR A 129 32.64 2.67 -0.79
CA THR A 129 32.45 4.07 -0.39
C THR A 129 31.51 4.23 0.80
N ASP A 130 30.49 3.39 0.90
CA ASP A 130 29.38 3.56 1.85
C ASP A 130 29.20 2.37 2.80
N ILE A 131 29.91 1.25 2.55
CA ILE A 131 29.82 0.03 3.38
C ILE A 131 31.05 -0.08 4.27
N THR A 132 30.81 -0.09 5.58
CA THR A 132 31.83 -0.36 6.59
C THR A 132 31.60 -1.73 7.20
N ALA A 133 32.66 -2.54 7.27
CA ALA A 133 32.65 -3.81 7.98
C ALA A 133 33.64 -3.74 9.14
N GLY A 134 33.36 -4.48 10.20
CA GLY A 134 34.29 -4.52 11.31
C GLY A 134 33.96 -5.55 12.36
N ILE A 135 34.83 -5.59 13.36
CA ILE A 135 34.69 -6.44 14.52
C ILE A 135 35.06 -5.67 15.78
N GLU A 136 34.44 -6.04 16.89
CA GLU A 136 34.65 -5.49 18.21
C GLU A 136 34.78 -6.63 19.21
N ILE A 137 35.78 -6.52 20.08
CA ILE A 137 35.93 -7.40 21.23
C ILE A 137 35.98 -6.61 22.51
N HIS A 138 35.57 -7.29 23.57
CA HIS A 138 35.76 -6.86 24.93
C HIS A 138 36.69 -7.86 25.62
N SER A 139 37.78 -7.39 26.20
CA SER A 139 38.79 -8.23 26.85
C SER A 139 39.13 -7.65 28.23
N SER A 140 39.53 -8.53 29.14
CA SER A 140 40.07 -8.16 30.45
C SER A 140 41.41 -8.85 30.68
N ARG A 141 42.30 -8.23 31.44
CA ARG A 141 43.62 -8.77 31.76
C ARG A 141 43.54 -10.15 32.43
N SER A 142 42.50 -10.41 33.23
CA SER A 142 42.29 -11.71 33.89
C SER A 142 41.78 -12.80 32.94
N VAL A 143 41.14 -12.41 31.83
CA VAL A 143 40.61 -13.31 30.79
C VAL A 143 40.98 -12.70 29.42
N PRO A 144 42.22 -12.90 28.96
CA PRO A 144 42.77 -12.16 27.83
C PRO A 144 42.08 -12.47 26.49
N HIS A 145 41.37 -13.60 26.40
CA HIS A 145 40.57 -13.98 25.23
C HIS A 145 39.10 -13.65 25.44
N ALA A 146 38.49 -12.96 24.47
CA ALA A 146 37.08 -12.58 24.54
C ALA A 146 36.17 -13.82 24.45
N ALA A 147 35.18 -13.90 25.34
CA ALA A 147 34.17 -14.96 25.30
C ALA A 147 33.18 -14.81 24.12
N ALA A 148 33.01 -13.60 23.61
CA ALA A 148 32.12 -13.29 22.49
C ALA A 148 32.73 -12.20 21.59
N TRP A 149 32.55 -12.37 20.28
CA TRP A 149 32.97 -11.45 19.23
C TRP A 149 31.76 -10.75 18.65
N ARG A 150 31.85 -9.43 18.46
CA ARG A 150 30.82 -8.65 17.79
C ARG A 150 31.29 -8.27 16.39
N SER A 151 30.75 -8.90 15.36
CA SER A 151 30.99 -8.51 13.96
C SER A 151 29.87 -7.61 13.46
N PHE A 152 30.16 -6.64 12.61
CA PHE A 152 29.12 -5.76 12.07
C PHE A 152 29.37 -5.39 10.60
N LEU A 153 28.27 -5.11 9.91
CA LEU A 153 28.16 -4.50 8.60
C LEU A 153 27.27 -3.27 8.74
N GLU A 154 27.80 -2.10 8.43
CA GLU A 154 27.09 -0.83 8.50
C GLU A 154 27.04 -0.21 7.09
N GLY A 155 25.90 0.41 6.77
CA GLY A 155 25.75 1.16 5.52
C GLY A 155 25.38 0.33 4.29
N LEU A 156 24.75 -0.84 4.45
CA LEU A 156 24.31 -1.66 3.32
C LEU A 156 23.06 -1.06 2.67
N GLU A 157 23.24 -0.20 1.66
CA GLU A 157 22.14 0.35 0.89
C GLU A 157 21.70 -0.61 -0.24
N CYS A 158 20.43 -1.00 -0.22
CA CYS A 158 19.81 -1.89 -1.21
C CYS A 158 18.58 -1.25 -1.84
N GLN A 159 18.29 -1.58 -3.09
CA GLN A 159 17.08 -1.14 -3.80
C GLN A 159 16.08 -2.30 -3.90
N THR A 160 14.97 -2.22 -3.16
CA THR A 160 13.96 -3.28 -3.12
C THR A 160 12.54 -2.72 -3.11
N ILE A 161 11.56 -3.55 -3.49
CA ILE A 161 10.14 -3.20 -3.41
C ILE A 161 9.67 -3.48 -1.99
N ILE A 162 9.37 -2.42 -1.24
CA ILE A 162 8.99 -2.52 0.17
C ILE A 162 8.02 -1.43 0.60
N GLY A 163 6.93 -1.83 1.25
CA GLY A 163 5.97 -0.89 1.81
C GLY A 163 4.58 -1.44 2.08
N VAL A 164 3.98 -0.91 3.13
CA VAL A 164 2.64 -1.28 3.57
C VAL A 164 1.61 -0.67 2.63
N ASN A 165 1.88 0.52 2.09
CA ASN A 165 0.97 1.19 1.16
C ASN A 165 1.12 0.63 -0.25
N PRO A 166 0.02 0.48 -1.03
CA PRO A 166 0.08 -0.05 -2.40
C PRO A 166 1.04 0.70 -3.33
N GLU A 167 1.10 2.03 -3.21
CA GLU A 167 1.98 2.90 -4.00
C GLU A 167 3.48 2.67 -3.75
N GLU A 168 3.85 2.11 -2.60
CA GLU A 168 5.23 1.73 -2.27
C GLU A 168 5.62 0.38 -2.88
N ARG A 169 4.67 -0.35 -3.50
CA ARG A 169 4.87 -1.69 -4.06
C ARG A 169 5.12 -1.69 -5.57
N ASP A 170 5.09 -0.53 -6.21
CA ASP A 170 5.29 -0.38 -7.65
C ASP A 170 6.72 -0.01 -8.03
N VAL A 171 7.48 0.59 -7.10
CA VAL A 171 8.82 1.15 -7.37
C VAL A 171 9.83 0.68 -6.33
N LYS A 172 11.03 0.30 -6.79
CA LYS A 172 12.17 0.00 -5.91
C LYS A 172 12.58 1.25 -5.13
N GLN A 173 12.78 1.08 -3.84
CA GLN A 173 13.13 2.15 -2.92
C GLN A 173 14.43 1.80 -2.18
N PRO A 174 15.22 2.83 -1.79
CA PRO A 174 16.40 2.62 -0.97
C PRO A 174 15.99 2.11 0.41
N VAL A 175 16.68 1.05 0.85
CA VAL A 175 16.65 0.55 2.22
C VAL A 175 18.08 0.46 2.71
N LEU A 176 18.33 1.03 3.88
CA LEU A 176 19.61 0.95 4.56
C LEU A 176 19.57 -0.18 5.60
N LEU A 177 20.55 -1.07 5.55
CA LEU A 177 20.66 -2.20 6.47
C LEU A 177 21.95 -2.10 7.29
N ASN A 178 21.81 -2.26 8.60
CA ASN A 178 22.93 -2.46 9.52
C ASN A 178 22.77 -3.82 10.20
N VAL A 179 23.80 -4.65 10.16
CA VAL A 179 23.78 -6.02 10.68
C VAL A 179 24.88 -6.16 11.72
N THR A 180 24.53 -6.65 12.91
CA THR A 180 25.46 -6.97 13.98
C THR A 180 25.30 -8.44 14.36
N LEU A 181 26.39 -9.19 14.41
CA LEU A 181 26.46 -10.58 14.84
C LEU A 181 27.29 -10.68 16.13
N VAL A 182 26.75 -11.36 17.13
CA VAL A 182 27.47 -11.69 18.36
C VAL A 182 27.58 -13.21 18.45
N ALA A 183 28.80 -13.73 18.46
CA ALA A 183 29.07 -15.17 18.53
C ALA A 183 30.38 -15.46 19.25
N SER A 184 30.47 -16.61 19.90
CA SER A 184 31.76 -17.15 20.35
C SER A 184 32.46 -17.72 19.11
N ARG A 185 33.65 -17.23 18.77
CA ARG A 185 34.37 -17.65 17.56
C ARG A 185 35.86 -17.76 17.84
N SER A 186 36.50 -18.71 17.15
CA SER A 186 37.95 -18.83 17.10
C SER A 186 38.52 -17.92 16.01
N PRO A 187 39.66 -17.26 16.23
CA PRO A 187 40.40 -16.51 15.21
C PRO A 187 40.81 -17.34 13.98
N GLN A 188 40.74 -18.67 14.07
CA GLN A 188 41.12 -19.63 13.03
C GLN A 188 40.03 -19.80 11.94
N GLU A 189 38.78 -19.41 12.22
CA GLU A 189 37.66 -19.45 11.27
C GLU A 189 37.00 -18.06 11.15
N PRO A 190 37.66 -17.09 10.50
CA PRO A 190 37.18 -15.72 10.41
C PRO A 190 35.87 -15.64 9.60
N LEU A 191 35.00 -14.71 9.98
CA LEU A 191 33.77 -14.48 9.21
C LEU A 191 34.09 -13.72 7.93
N ASN A 192 33.64 -14.25 6.78
CA ASN A 192 33.75 -13.57 5.50
C ASN A 192 32.70 -12.45 5.39
N LEU A 193 33.00 -11.29 5.99
CA LEU A 193 32.11 -10.13 6.03
C LEU A 193 31.79 -9.57 4.64
N ARG A 194 32.73 -9.63 3.70
CA ARG A 194 32.51 -9.21 2.31
C ARG A 194 31.54 -10.14 1.59
N GLY A 195 31.72 -11.46 1.73
CA GLY A 195 30.82 -12.46 1.17
C GLY A 195 29.42 -12.40 1.78
N LEU A 196 29.33 -12.17 3.10
CA LEU A 196 28.07 -11.95 3.78
C LEU A 196 27.36 -10.68 3.28
N ALA A 197 28.06 -9.56 3.16
CA ALA A 197 27.52 -8.31 2.60
C ALA A 197 26.96 -8.53 1.19
N ALA A 198 27.73 -9.19 0.31
CA ALA A 198 27.29 -9.51 -1.04
C ALA A 198 26.04 -10.41 -1.07
N THR A 199 26.01 -11.45 -0.22
CA THR A 199 24.87 -12.38 -0.12
C THR A 199 23.61 -11.67 0.37
N ILE A 200 23.74 -10.79 1.37
CA ILE A 200 22.63 -9.99 1.88
C ILE A 200 22.13 -9.05 0.78
N MET A 201 23.01 -8.26 0.16
CA MET A 201 22.62 -7.30 -0.89
C MET A 201 21.92 -7.99 -2.07
N GLN A 202 22.43 -9.13 -2.51
CA GLN A 202 21.80 -9.92 -3.58
C GLN A 202 20.43 -10.46 -3.14
N GLY A 203 20.36 -11.11 -1.97
CA GLY A 203 19.10 -11.66 -1.45
C GLY A 203 18.02 -10.59 -1.22
N VAL A 204 18.40 -9.38 -0.82
CA VAL A 204 17.47 -8.25 -0.63
C VAL A 204 17.00 -7.65 -1.96
N THR A 205 17.90 -7.57 -2.95
CA THR A 205 17.57 -7.04 -4.29
C THR A 205 16.60 -7.95 -5.05
N ASP A 206 16.73 -9.26 -4.85
CA ASP A 206 15.94 -10.31 -5.50
C ASP A 206 14.64 -10.67 -4.74
N SER A 207 14.44 -10.11 -3.55
CA SER A 207 13.23 -10.34 -2.74
C SER A 207 12.27 -9.17 -2.83
N SER A 208 11.02 -9.44 -2.44
CA SER A 208 9.98 -8.41 -2.24
C SER A 208 9.31 -8.70 -0.90
N TYR A 209 9.27 -7.69 -0.03
CA TYR A 209 8.66 -7.79 1.29
C TYR A 209 7.67 -6.66 1.49
N LEU A 210 6.55 -6.93 2.14
CA LEU A 210 5.55 -5.90 2.43
C LEU A 210 5.99 -4.99 3.59
N THR A 211 6.81 -5.50 4.52
CA THR A 211 7.17 -4.81 5.76
C THR A 211 8.67 -4.85 6.05
N LEU A 212 9.18 -3.88 6.81
CA LEU A 212 10.58 -3.83 7.24
C LEU A 212 10.93 -4.96 8.22
N GLU A 213 9.97 -5.40 9.03
CA GLU A 213 10.10 -6.52 9.96
C GLU A 213 10.40 -7.83 9.22
N ALA A 214 9.67 -8.12 8.13
CA ALA A 214 9.86 -9.33 7.35
C ALA A 214 11.22 -9.31 6.62
N LEU A 215 11.58 -8.16 6.05
CA LEU A 215 12.90 -7.95 5.43
C LEU A 215 14.03 -8.12 6.46
N ALA A 216 13.93 -7.47 7.61
CA ALA A 216 14.93 -7.54 8.67
C ALA A 216 15.08 -8.98 9.21
N SER A 217 13.96 -9.70 9.36
CA SER A 217 13.96 -11.13 9.74
C SER A 217 14.60 -12.03 8.67
N TYR A 218 14.37 -11.75 7.39
CA TYR A 218 15.02 -12.48 6.30
C TYR A 218 16.54 -12.28 6.28
N VAL A 219 17.00 -11.03 6.43
CA VAL A 219 18.42 -10.68 6.52
C VAL A 219 19.06 -11.32 7.76
N ALA A 220 18.36 -11.32 8.90
CA ALA A 220 18.80 -12.00 10.11
C ALA A 220 19.02 -13.50 9.88
N ARG A 221 18.14 -14.16 9.14
CA ARG A 221 18.29 -15.57 8.76
C ARG A 221 19.49 -15.84 7.85
N ILE A 222 19.74 -14.97 6.86
CA ILE A 222 20.96 -15.06 6.02
C ILE A 222 22.21 -14.93 6.89
N ALA A 223 22.24 -13.95 7.78
CA ALA A 223 23.38 -13.71 8.65
C ALA A 223 23.63 -14.88 9.63
N LEU A 224 22.57 -15.42 10.25
CA LEU A 224 22.66 -16.59 11.13
C LEU A 224 23.06 -17.87 10.39
N SER A 225 22.78 -17.99 9.09
CA SER A 225 23.25 -19.15 8.29
C SER A 225 24.77 -19.25 8.20
N GLN A 226 25.49 -18.15 8.48
CA GLN A 226 26.95 -18.12 8.55
C GLN A 226 27.48 -18.45 9.96
N CYS A 227 26.59 -18.67 10.93
CA CYS A 227 26.91 -19.12 12.28
C CYS A 227 26.67 -20.63 12.42
N THR A 228 27.63 -21.32 13.04
CA THR A 228 27.53 -22.74 13.37
C THR A 228 27.04 -22.97 14.81
N GLU A 229 27.15 -21.96 15.67
CA GLU A 229 26.79 -22.07 17.09
C GLU A 229 25.35 -21.60 17.39
N PRO A 230 24.58 -22.35 18.21
CA PRO A 230 23.21 -21.99 18.59
C PRO A 230 23.09 -20.68 19.38
N SER A 231 24.14 -20.31 20.13
CA SER A 231 24.22 -19.08 20.94
C SER A 231 24.44 -17.81 20.10
N CYS A 232 24.68 -17.94 18.79
CA CYS A 232 24.86 -16.79 17.90
C CYS A 232 23.59 -15.94 17.85
N ARG A 233 23.74 -14.65 18.16
CA ARG A 233 22.68 -13.65 18.12
C ARG A 233 22.97 -12.66 17.01
N VAL A 234 22.01 -12.45 16.12
CA VAL A 234 22.06 -11.37 15.12
C VAL A 234 21.12 -10.24 15.52
N THR A 235 21.53 -9.01 15.26
CA THR A 235 20.66 -7.84 15.28
C THR A 235 20.70 -7.18 13.91
N VAL A 236 19.54 -6.99 13.30
CA VAL A 236 19.39 -6.31 12.01
C VAL A 236 18.54 -5.08 12.21
N ARG A 237 19.09 -3.92 11.85
CA ARG A 237 18.36 -2.67 11.74
C ARG A 237 18.11 -2.37 10.27
N ALA A 238 16.85 -2.22 9.89
CA ALA A 238 16.41 -1.88 8.56
C ALA A 238 15.73 -0.51 8.57
N SER A 239 16.23 0.40 7.76
CA SER A 239 15.76 1.79 7.69
C SER A 239 15.28 2.10 6.28
N LYS A 240 14.11 2.71 6.17
CA LYS A 240 13.59 3.23 4.91
C LYS A 240 13.80 4.75 4.86
N PRO A 241 14.95 5.22 4.37
CA PRO A 241 15.20 6.65 4.25
C PRO A 241 14.12 7.27 3.37
N HIS A 242 13.65 8.46 3.75
CA HIS A 242 12.68 9.26 2.99
C HIS A 242 11.23 8.80 2.99
N ALA A 243 10.90 7.68 3.64
CA ALA A 243 9.52 7.17 3.73
C ALA A 243 8.52 8.21 4.27
N LEU A 244 8.97 9.07 5.21
CA LEU A 244 8.13 10.03 5.91
C LEU A 244 8.57 11.48 5.72
N ARG A 245 9.30 11.82 4.65
CA ARG A 245 9.73 13.21 4.44
C ARG A 245 8.53 14.15 4.17
N PRO A 246 8.50 15.35 4.77
CA PRO A 246 9.55 15.99 5.59
C PRO A 246 9.46 15.72 7.10
N VAL A 247 8.54 14.86 7.56
CA VAL A 247 8.21 14.65 8.98
C VAL A 247 9.29 13.90 9.75
N ALA A 248 9.99 12.97 9.10
CA ALA A 248 11.12 12.24 9.70
C ALA A 248 12.22 11.93 8.68
N GLU A 249 13.44 11.71 9.17
CA GLU A 249 14.61 11.36 8.36
C GLU A 249 14.49 9.95 7.76
N ALA A 250 14.07 8.98 8.57
CA ALA A 250 13.80 7.60 8.18
C ALA A 250 12.77 6.95 9.11
N ALA A 251 12.10 5.90 8.62
CA ALA A 251 11.39 4.93 9.45
C ALA A 251 12.28 3.70 9.62
N GLU A 252 12.50 3.24 10.86
CA GLU A 252 13.42 2.15 11.17
C GLU A 252 12.76 1.03 11.97
N VAL A 253 13.18 -0.21 11.71
CA VAL A 253 12.85 -1.40 12.49
C VAL A 253 14.15 -2.09 12.88
N GLU A 254 14.25 -2.52 14.14
CA GLU A 254 15.35 -3.34 14.63
C GLU A 254 14.82 -4.68 15.13
N VAL A 255 15.43 -5.77 14.67
CA VAL A 255 15.11 -7.13 15.12
C VAL A 255 16.37 -7.81 15.64
N SER A 256 16.24 -8.49 16.78
CA SER A 256 17.29 -9.37 17.31
C SER A 256 16.79 -10.81 17.34
N ARG A 257 17.58 -11.75 16.80
CA ARG A 257 17.20 -13.16 16.65
C ARG A 257 18.37 -14.10 16.96
N THR A 258 18.05 -15.31 17.40
CA THR A 258 18.97 -16.47 17.47
C THR A 258 18.51 -17.55 16.49
N LEU A 259 19.32 -18.61 16.32
CA LEU A 259 18.91 -19.76 15.50
C LEU A 259 17.63 -20.44 16.04
N GLU A 260 17.43 -20.45 17.36
CA GLU A 260 16.24 -21.05 18.00
C GLU A 260 14.93 -20.35 17.63
N ASP A 261 14.98 -19.03 17.41
CA ASP A 261 13.80 -18.25 17.00
C ASP A 261 13.23 -18.72 15.65
N TYR A 262 14.07 -19.34 14.81
CA TYR A 262 13.69 -19.94 13.53
C TYR A 262 13.43 -21.45 13.62
N GLN A 263 13.81 -22.10 14.73
CA GLN A 263 13.58 -23.55 14.94
C GLN A 263 12.15 -23.82 15.42
N ARG A 264 11.49 -22.89 16.15
CA ARG A 264 10.07 -23.04 16.52
C ARG A 264 9.10 -22.98 15.33
N GLU A 265 9.53 -22.43 14.20
CA GLU A 265 8.78 -22.51 12.94
C GLU A 265 8.79 -23.93 12.34
N SER A 266 9.71 -24.80 12.78
CA SER A 266 9.80 -26.21 12.33
C SER A 266 8.88 -27.17 13.10
N ALA A 267 8.21 -26.71 14.17
CA ALA A 267 7.31 -27.52 15.00
C ALA A 267 5.81 -27.24 14.73
N VAL A 268 5.50 -26.45 13.69
CA VAL A 268 4.20 -26.45 13.04
C VAL A 268 4.30 -27.49 11.90
N ASP A 269 3.72 -28.67 12.16
CA ASP A 269 3.58 -29.85 11.28
C ASP A 269 4.65 -30.12 10.21
N ALA A 270 5.56 -31.04 10.54
CA ALA A 270 6.54 -31.65 9.63
C ALA A 270 5.93 -32.61 8.58
N SER A 271 4.64 -32.45 8.23
CA SER A 271 3.95 -33.19 7.18
C SER A 271 3.71 -32.37 5.89
N GLU A 272 3.99 -31.06 5.87
CA GLU A 272 3.70 -30.18 4.72
C GLU A 272 4.91 -29.39 4.17
N VAL A 273 6.13 -29.93 4.25
CA VAL A 273 7.26 -29.35 3.48
C VAL A 273 7.95 -30.45 2.67
N THR A 274 7.31 -30.82 1.56
CA THR A 274 7.97 -31.59 0.51
C THR A 274 9.09 -30.76 -0.10
N LYS A 275 10.30 -31.32 -0.17
CA LYS A 275 11.43 -30.78 -0.92
C LYS A 275 11.04 -30.66 -2.39
N VAL A 276 10.74 -29.45 -2.84
CA VAL A 276 10.45 -29.15 -4.24
C VAL A 276 11.71 -28.64 -4.91
N SER A 277 12.07 -29.32 -6.00
CA SER A 277 13.28 -29.10 -6.79
C SER A 277 13.27 -27.72 -7.50
N PRO A 278 14.43 -27.16 -7.90
CA PRO A 278 14.51 -25.82 -8.50
C PRO A 278 13.70 -25.63 -9.79
N SER A 279 13.30 -26.72 -10.46
CA SER A 279 12.47 -26.70 -11.67
C SER A 279 10.97 -26.49 -11.41
N GLU A 280 10.50 -26.57 -10.16
CA GLU A 280 9.07 -26.50 -9.80
C GLU A 280 8.68 -25.17 -9.11
N ARG A 281 9.65 -24.37 -8.64
CA ARG A 281 9.41 -23.03 -8.05
C ARG A 281 8.83 -22.00 -9.01
N ALA A 282 8.84 -22.27 -10.31
CA ALA A 282 8.21 -21.41 -11.31
C ALA A 282 6.67 -21.48 -11.31
N ARG A 283 6.01 -22.32 -10.47
CA ARG A 283 4.55 -22.53 -10.53
C ARG A 283 3.76 -22.46 -9.22
N SER A 284 4.36 -22.27 -8.04
CA SER A 284 3.59 -22.06 -6.80
C SER A 284 3.57 -20.58 -6.42
N LYS A 285 2.62 -19.83 -7.00
CA LYS A 285 2.24 -18.50 -6.52
C LYS A 285 1.16 -18.72 -5.47
N THR A 286 1.31 -18.19 -4.25
CA THR A 286 0.15 -17.97 -3.37
C THR A 286 -0.91 -17.26 -4.21
N PRO A 287 -2.14 -17.80 -4.30
CA PRO A 287 -3.12 -17.27 -5.22
C PRO A 287 -3.44 -15.82 -4.81
N THR A 288 -3.20 -14.89 -5.74
CA THR A 288 -3.66 -13.50 -5.59
C THR A 288 -5.17 -13.48 -5.42
N PHE A 289 -5.71 -12.45 -4.75
CA PHE A 289 -7.16 -12.28 -4.68
C PHE A 289 -7.81 -12.27 -6.07
N ALA A 290 -7.17 -11.65 -7.06
CA ALA A 290 -7.61 -11.69 -8.45
C ALA A 290 -7.72 -13.12 -9.00
N SER A 291 -6.75 -13.99 -8.73
CA SER A 291 -6.83 -15.40 -9.14
C SER A 291 -7.86 -16.21 -8.34
N LEU A 292 -8.08 -15.89 -7.05
CA LEU A 292 -9.14 -16.51 -6.24
C LEU A 292 -10.51 -16.13 -6.80
N LEU A 293 -10.73 -14.83 -7.04
CA LEU A 293 -11.96 -14.31 -7.65
C LEU A 293 -12.21 -14.91 -9.04
N ALA A 294 -11.19 -14.94 -9.90
CA ALA A 294 -11.27 -15.59 -11.21
C ALA A 294 -11.60 -17.09 -11.11
N SER A 295 -11.10 -17.79 -10.08
CA SER A 295 -11.42 -19.21 -9.87
C SER A 295 -12.88 -19.44 -9.46
N VAL A 296 -13.44 -18.57 -8.60
CA VAL A 296 -14.84 -18.64 -8.17
C VAL A 296 -15.78 -18.25 -9.32
N LEU A 297 -15.43 -17.21 -10.08
CA LEU A 297 -16.20 -16.77 -11.25
C LEU A 297 -16.10 -17.79 -12.40
N GLY A 298 -14.91 -18.32 -12.68
CA GLY A 298 -14.65 -19.28 -13.76
C GLY A 298 -15.26 -20.66 -13.54
N ARG A 299 -15.50 -21.06 -12.27
CA ARG A 299 -16.30 -22.26 -11.93
C ARG A 299 -17.81 -22.06 -12.19
N LYS A 300 -18.27 -20.82 -12.33
CA LYS A 300 -19.68 -20.44 -12.48
C LYS A 300 -20.03 -19.80 -13.83
N ALA A 301 -19.07 -19.47 -14.71
CA ALA A 301 -19.34 -18.82 -15.99
C ALA A 301 -19.82 -19.83 -17.04
N PRO A 302 -21.10 -19.80 -17.46
CA PRO A 302 -21.65 -20.75 -18.43
C PRO A 302 -21.21 -20.44 -19.88
N VAL A 303 -20.70 -19.22 -20.14
CA VAL A 303 -20.44 -18.70 -21.48
C VAL A 303 -19.03 -18.13 -21.55
N ARG A 304 -18.31 -18.44 -22.64
CA ARG A 304 -17.04 -17.80 -22.99
C ARG A 304 -17.29 -16.78 -24.09
N TYR A 305 -16.96 -15.52 -23.80
CA TYR A 305 -17.05 -14.45 -24.78
C TYR A 305 -15.73 -14.33 -25.56
N PRO A 306 -15.77 -14.30 -26.90
CA PRO A 306 -14.56 -14.23 -27.74
C PRO A 306 -13.91 -12.84 -27.80
N HIS A 307 -14.64 -11.77 -27.50
CA HIS A 307 -14.18 -10.40 -27.74
C HIS A 307 -14.18 -9.53 -26.48
N ARG A 308 -13.30 -8.54 -26.44
CA ARG A 308 -13.26 -7.49 -25.41
C ARG A 308 -13.36 -6.10 -26.02
N ALA A 309 -14.21 -5.25 -25.45
CA ALA A 309 -14.39 -3.89 -25.91
C ALA A 309 -14.37 -2.89 -24.75
N ALA A 310 -13.73 -1.74 -24.95
CA ALA A 310 -13.83 -0.61 -24.03
C ALA A 310 -14.90 0.35 -24.51
N ILE A 311 -15.81 0.76 -23.63
CA ILE A 311 -16.93 1.66 -23.94
C ILE A 311 -16.83 2.88 -23.03
N ALA A 312 -16.85 4.09 -23.60
CA ALA A 312 -17.05 5.33 -22.84
C ALA A 312 -18.53 5.52 -22.54
N LEU A 313 -18.86 5.96 -21.33
CA LEU A 313 -20.21 6.34 -20.91
C LEU A 313 -20.21 7.80 -20.48
N GLY A 314 -21.20 8.57 -20.91
CA GLY A 314 -21.33 9.99 -20.56
C GLY A 314 -22.78 10.42 -20.34
N ALA A 315 -23.08 11.09 -19.23
CA ALA A 315 -24.42 11.57 -18.90
C ALA A 315 -24.39 13.03 -18.43
N ASN A 316 -25.29 13.88 -18.93
CA ASN A 316 -25.45 15.25 -18.43
C ASN A 316 -26.90 15.68 -18.12
N LEU A 317 -27.90 14.83 -18.34
CA LEU A 317 -29.30 15.09 -17.97
C LEU A 317 -29.79 14.18 -16.85
N GLY A 318 -30.67 14.71 -16.00
CA GLY A 318 -31.31 13.96 -14.92
C GLY A 318 -30.31 13.45 -13.87
N ASP A 319 -30.61 12.28 -13.30
CA ASP A 319 -29.71 11.58 -12.38
C ASP A 319 -28.58 10.88 -13.16
N ARG A 320 -27.50 11.63 -13.40
CA ARG A 320 -26.36 11.20 -14.23
C ARG A 320 -25.69 9.91 -13.74
N CYS A 321 -25.54 9.74 -12.43
CA CYS A 321 -24.95 8.52 -11.86
C CYS A 321 -25.90 7.33 -11.99
N ALA A 322 -27.19 7.51 -11.73
CA ALA A 322 -28.19 6.45 -11.90
C ALA A 322 -28.36 6.05 -13.38
N ASN A 323 -28.25 6.99 -14.32
CA ASN A 323 -28.30 6.68 -15.76
C ASN A 323 -27.10 5.81 -16.20
N ILE A 324 -25.91 6.11 -15.69
CA ILE A 324 -24.70 5.30 -15.95
C ILE A 324 -24.87 3.90 -15.35
N GLU A 325 -25.29 3.81 -14.08
CA GLU A 325 -25.54 2.53 -13.42
C GLU A 325 -26.60 1.69 -14.15
N LEU A 326 -27.68 2.33 -14.63
CA LEU A 326 -28.71 1.65 -15.43
C LEU A 326 -28.13 1.10 -16.74
N ALA A 327 -27.31 1.89 -17.44
CA ALA A 327 -26.66 1.44 -18.67
C ALA A 327 -25.72 0.25 -18.43
N LEU A 328 -24.96 0.24 -17.32
CA LEU A 328 -24.10 -0.88 -16.94
C LEU A 328 -24.94 -2.14 -16.63
N ARG A 329 -26.04 -2.01 -15.88
CA ARG A 329 -26.95 -3.15 -15.61
C ARG A 329 -27.57 -3.70 -16.89
N LEU A 330 -27.96 -2.84 -17.83
CA LEU A 330 -28.49 -3.27 -19.12
C LEU A 330 -27.45 -4.00 -19.98
N LEU A 331 -26.17 -3.66 -19.86
CA LEU A 331 -25.09 -4.41 -20.52
C LEU A 331 -24.98 -5.83 -19.97
N ASP A 332 -25.10 -6.01 -18.64
CA ASP A 332 -24.97 -7.29 -17.94
C ASP A 332 -26.21 -8.20 -18.05
N LEU A 333 -27.36 -7.69 -18.48
CA LEU A 333 -28.61 -8.45 -18.56
C LEU A 333 -28.76 -9.17 -19.90
N PRO A 334 -29.37 -10.39 -19.90
CA PRO A 334 -29.74 -11.05 -21.15
C PRO A 334 -30.84 -10.25 -21.88
N PRO A 335 -30.74 -10.11 -23.21
CA PRO A 335 -31.85 -9.59 -24.01
C PRO A 335 -33.11 -10.45 -23.87
N GLU A 336 -34.28 -9.86 -24.11
CA GLU A 336 -35.56 -10.56 -24.04
C GLU A 336 -35.55 -11.85 -24.90
N GLY A 337 -35.97 -12.96 -24.30
CA GLY A 337 -35.98 -14.28 -24.96
C GLY A 337 -34.64 -15.03 -24.94
N MET A 338 -33.58 -14.47 -24.34
CA MET A 338 -32.31 -15.17 -24.12
C MET A 338 -32.09 -15.52 -22.65
N GLN A 339 -31.38 -16.63 -22.41
CA GLN A 339 -31.01 -17.06 -21.05
C GLN A 339 -29.65 -16.49 -20.59
N THR A 340 -28.82 -16.06 -21.54
CA THR A 340 -27.44 -15.63 -21.27
C THR A 340 -27.20 -14.21 -21.79
N PRO A 341 -26.45 -13.37 -21.06
CA PRO A 341 -26.05 -12.05 -21.54
C PRO A 341 -25.26 -12.13 -22.85
N ARG A 342 -25.46 -11.15 -23.74
CA ARG A 342 -24.63 -11.00 -24.95
C ARG A 342 -23.33 -10.23 -24.65
N ALA A 343 -23.32 -9.43 -23.59
CA ALA A 343 -22.17 -8.72 -23.05
C ALA A 343 -22.14 -8.82 -21.53
N VAL A 344 -20.96 -8.68 -20.92
CA VAL A 344 -20.78 -8.58 -19.46
C VAL A 344 -19.70 -7.55 -19.14
N VAL A 345 -19.94 -6.72 -18.13
CA VAL A 345 -19.00 -5.72 -17.63
C VAL A 345 -17.98 -6.40 -16.73
N VAL A 346 -16.71 -6.36 -17.14
CA VAL A 346 -15.60 -7.00 -16.42
C VAL A 346 -14.72 -6.02 -15.65
N ASP A 347 -14.75 -4.73 -16.02
CA ASP A 347 -14.01 -3.68 -15.32
C ASP A 347 -14.68 -2.31 -15.54
N THR A 348 -14.46 -1.37 -14.61
CA THR A 348 -14.97 0.00 -14.70
C THR A 348 -13.95 0.99 -14.16
N SER A 349 -13.76 2.09 -14.87
CA SER A 349 -13.01 3.25 -14.39
C SER A 349 -13.75 4.01 -13.29
N PHE A 350 -13.09 5.02 -12.72
CA PHE A 350 -13.80 6.00 -11.89
C PHE A 350 -14.75 6.87 -12.72
N MET A 351 -15.75 7.44 -12.07
CA MET A 351 -16.57 8.51 -12.64
C MET A 351 -15.84 9.85 -12.56
N TYR A 352 -16.02 10.71 -13.55
CA TYR A 352 -15.42 12.04 -13.63
C TYR A 352 -16.41 13.11 -14.06
N GLU A 353 -16.58 14.16 -13.27
CA GLU A 353 -17.34 15.36 -13.65
C GLU A 353 -16.47 16.30 -14.49
N THR A 354 -16.98 16.71 -15.66
CA THR A 354 -16.28 17.61 -16.59
C THR A 354 -17.19 18.69 -17.14
N ALA A 355 -16.60 19.84 -17.50
CA ALA A 355 -17.29 20.84 -18.30
C ALA A 355 -17.62 20.27 -19.71
N PRO A 356 -18.69 20.76 -20.35
CA PRO A 356 -18.98 20.42 -21.75
C PRO A 356 -17.87 20.88 -22.70
N MET A 357 -17.47 20.05 -23.67
CA MET A 357 -16.34 20.35 -24.57
C MET A 357 -16.70 21.24 -25.76
N TYR A 358 -17.89 21.06 -26.35
CA TYR A 358 -18.25 21.69 -27.64
C TYR A 358 -19.35 22.75 -27.49
N VAL A 359 -20.45 22.37 -26.84
CA VAL A 359 -21.58 23.26 -26.55
C VAL A 359 -21.48 23.57 -25.06
N THR A 360 -21.03 24.78 -24.71
CA THR A 360 -20.70 25.12 -23.32
C THR A 360 -21.91 25.52 -22.47
N ASP A 361 -22.99 25.97 -23.12
CA ASP A 361 -24.27 26.28 -22.48
C ASP A 361 -25.12 25.00 -22.27
N GLN A 362 -24.63 24.10 -21.43
CA GLN A 362 -25.35 22.89 -21.00
C GLN A 362 -24.82 22.38 -19.66
N PRO A 363 -25.55 21.49 -18.97
CA PRO A 363 -25.08 20.91 -17.72
C PRO A 363 -23.78 20.12 -17.89
N LYS A 364 -22.98 20.06 -16.82
CA LYS A 364 -21.73 19.28 -16.76
C LYS A 364 -21.99 17.79 -16.96
N PHE A 365 -21.04 17.13 -17.60
CA PHE A 365 -21.07 15.69 -17.82
C PHE A 365 -20.48 14.94 -16.63
N ILE A 366 -21.04 13.77 -16.32
CA ILE A 366 -20.31 12.69 -15.65
C ILE A 366 -19.90 11.70 -16.73
N ASN A 367 -18.59 11.45 -16.83
CA ASN A 367 -17.99 10.51 -17.78
C ASN A 367 -17.31 9.37 -17.02
N CYS A 368 -17.41 8.16 -17.56
CA CYS A 368 -16.58 7.03 -17.18
C CYS A 368 -16.35 6.16 -18.42
N ALA A 369 -15.67 5.05 -18.23
CA ALA A 369 -15.55 3.98 -19.18
C ALA A 369 -15.70 2.62 -18.47
N CYS A 370 -16.19 1.63 -19.19
CA CYS A 370 -16.20 0.24 -18.77
C CYS A 370 -15.50 -0.65 -19.81
N MET A 371 -15.00 -1.79 -19.33
CA MET A 371 -14.54 -2.89 -20.17
C MET A 371 -15.62 -3.96 -20.18
N ILE A 372 -15.98 -4.44 -21.36
CA ILE A 372 -16.90 -5.56 -21.53
C ILE A 372 -16.23 -6.75 -22.19
N GLU A 373 -16.76 -7.93 -21.90
CA GLU A 373 -16.60 -9.15 -22.68
C GLU A 373 -17.90 -9.40 -23.47
N THR A 374 -17.82 -9.76 -24.74
CA THR A 374 -19.00 -9.89 -25.63
C THR A 374 -18.80 -10.94 -26.72
N ASP A 375 -19.90 -11.52 -27.20
CA ASP A 375 -19.94 -12.39 -28.39
C ASP A 375 -20.42 -11.66 -29.65
N MET A 376 -20.94 -10.44 -29.49
CA MET A 376 -21.39 -9.58 -30.60
C MET A 376 -20.22 -9.00 -31.37
N GLY A 377 -20.30 -9.02 -32.70
CA GLY A 377 -19.35 -8.30 -33.56
C GLY A 377 -19.50 -6.76 -33.47
N PRO A 378 -18.54 -5.97 -34.00
CA PRO A 378 -18.51 -4.50 -33.77
C PRO A 378 -19.80 -3.74 -34.14
N LEU A 379 -20.41 -4.06 -35.29
CA LEU A 379 -21.65 -3.42 -35.74
C LEU A 379 -22.89 -3.86 -34.93
N GLU A 380 -22.91 -5.11 -34.49
CA GLU A 380 -23.95 -5.64 -33.62
C GLU A 380 -23.87 -4.97 -32.25
N LEU A 381 -22.65 -4.83 -31.71
CA LEU A 381 -22.39 -4.11 -30.46
C LEU A 381 -22.81 -2.63 -30.56
N LEU A 382 -22.52 -1.95 -31.68
CA LEU A 382 -22.98 -0.57 -31.89
C LEU A 382 -24.52 -0.49 -31.83
N SER A 383 -25.22 -1.42 -32.49
CA SER A 383 -26.68 -1.47 -32.50
C SER A 383 -27.24 -1.72 -31.09
N TYR A 384 -26.61 -2.63 -30.34
CA TYR A 384 -26.98 -2.95 -28.96
C TYR A 384 -26.78 -1.76 -28.01
N VAL A 385 -25.65 -1.08 -28.13
CA VAL A 385 -25.35 0.13 -27.36
C VAL A 385 -26.36 1.26 -27.66
N LYS A 386 -26.78 1.43 -28.92
CA LYS A 386 -27.84 2.40 -29.28
C LYS A 386 -29.21 2.02 -28.74
N TYR A 387 -29.53 0.73 -28.67
CA TYR A 387 -30.71 0.26 -27.96
C TYR A 387 -30.69 0.65 -26.48
N ILE A 388 -29.57 0.43 -25.78
CA ILE A 388 -29.40 0.82 -24.37
C ILE A 388 -29.56 2.33 -24.19
N GLU A 389 -28.95 3.14 -25.05
CA GLU A 389 -29.12 4.60 -25.02
C GLU A 389 -30.60 5.02 -25.07
N ALA A 390 -31.37 4.43 -26.00
CA ALA A 390 -32.80 4.71 -26.14
C ALA A 390 -33.58 4.28 -24.88
N THR A 391 -33.29 3.10 -24.34
CA THR A 391 -33.95 2.54 -23.15
C THR A 391 -33.72 3.37 -21.89
N VAL A 392 -32.50 3.90 -21.68
CA VAL A 392 -32.19 4.80 -20.54
C VAL A 392 -32.90 6.15 -20.70
N GLY A 393 -33.32 6.53 -21.91
CA GLY A 393 -34.08 7.74 -22.17
C GLY A 393 -33.31 8.80 -22.97
N ARG A 394 -32.36 8.39 -23.81
CA ARG A 394 -31.80 9.30 -24.82
C ARG A 394 -32.87 9.65 -25.84
N VAL A 395 -33.19 10.94 -25.92
CA VAL A 395 -34.01 11.52 -26.98
C VAL A 395 -33.07 12.21 -27.95
N THR A 396 -33.27 12.00 -29.26
CA THR A 396 -32.46 12.66 -30.30
C THR A 396 -32.59 14.18 -30.18
N SER A 397 -31.46 14.86 -29.98
CA SER A 397 -31.36 16.31 -29.94
C SER A 397 -30.42 16.81 -31.05
N PHE A 398 -29.93 18.05 -30.95
CA PHE A 398 -28.91 18.56 -31.86
C PHE A 398 -27.53 17.95 -31.56
N ARG A 399 -26.61 18.05 -32.53
CA ARG A 399 -25.25 17.50 -32.40
C ARG A 399 -24.52 18.05 -31.17
N ASN A 400 -23.93 17.16 -30.36
CA ASN A 400 -23.27 17.48 -29.07
C ASN A 400 -24.20 18.09 -28.00
N GLY A 401 -25.51 17.95 -28.16
CA GLY A 401 -26.50 18.39 -27.19
C GLY A 401 -26.55 17.55 -25.91
N PRO A 402 -27.38 17.97 -24.95
CA PRO A 402 -27.54 17.29 -23.68
C PRO A 402 -28.29 15.95 -23.86
N ARG A 403 -27.93 14.96 -23.04
CA ARG A 403 -28.43 13.59 -23.12
C ARG A 403 -28.42 12.86 -21.78
N ALA A 404 -29.39 11.96 -21.62
CA ALA A 404 -29.49 11.10 -20.44
C ALA A 404 -28.28 10.15 -20.34
N ILE A 405 -27.84 9.59 -21.46
CA ILE A 405 -26.63 8.77 -21.59
C ILE A 405 -26.10 8.78 -23.04
N ASP A 406 -24.78 8.70 -23.19
CA ASP A 406 -23.99 8.43 -24.40
C ASP A 406 -23.13 7.20 -24.14
N LEU A 407 -23.08 6.30 -25.10
CA LEU A 407 -22.16 5.17 -25.07
C LEU A 407 -21.40 5.10 -26.41
N ASP A 408 -20.08 5.23 -26.32
CA ASP A 408 -19.16 5.20 -27.47
C ASP A 408 -18.20 4.03 -27.36
N ILE A 409 -18.14 3.16 -28.37
CA ILE A 409 -17.16 2.07 -28.44
C ILE A 409 -15.78 2.69 -28.73
N LEU A 410 -14.84 2.52 -27.80
CA LEU A 410 -13.50 3.10 -27.87
C LEU A 410 -12.52 2.13 -28.54
N THR A 411 -12.50 0.89 -28.08
CA THR A 411 -11.60 -0.16 -28.60
C THR A 411 -12.38 -1.45 -28.73
N TYR A 412 -11.94 -2.32 -29.63
CA TYR A 412 -12.48 -3.65 -29.83
C TYR A 412 -11.30 -4.57 -30.15
N ASP A 413 -10.96 -5.46 -29.21
CA ASP A 413 -9.74 -6.26 -29.22
C ASP A 413 -8.50 -5.43 -29.59
N SER A 414 -7.78 -5.82 -30.64
CA SER A 414 -6.72 -5.04 -31.29
C SER A 414 -7.09 -4.67 -32.72
N GLU A 415 -8.39 -4.68 -33.05
CA GLU A 415 -8.88 -4.47 -34.40
C GLU A 415 -8.87 -2.99 -34.80
N VAL A 416 -8.68 -2.77 -36.10
CA VAL A 416 -8.95 -1.49 -36.77
C VAL A 416 -10.11 -1.72 -37.71
N PHE A 417 -11.24 -1.11 -37.41
CA PHE A 417 -12.50 -1.26 -38.13
C PHE A 417 -13.03 0.11 -38.55
N ASP A 418 -13.41 0.26 -39.81
CA ASP A 418 -14.05 1.46 -40.33
C ASP A 418 -15.14 1.05 -41.33
N SER A 419 -16.41 1.14 -40.90
CA SER A 419 -17.55 0.77 -41.74
C SER A 419 -17.84 1.76 -42.85
N ARG A 420 -17.21 2.95 -42.85
CA ARG A 420 -17.49 4.00 -43.83
C ARG A 420 -16.91 3.64 -45.20
N PRO A 421 -17.59 4.05 -46.28
CA PRO A 421 -17.03 4.02 -47.63
C PRO A 421 -15.69 4.75 -47.69
N ALA A 422 -14.75 4.25 -48.50
CA ALA A 422 -13.40 4.84 -48.62
C ALA A 422 -13.42 6.34 -48.97
N THR A 423 -14.44 6.78 -49.70
CA THR A 423 -14.68 8.18 -50.10
C THR A 423 -15.02 9.12 -48.94
N GLU A 424 -15.53 8.58 -47.82
CA GLU A 424 -16.02 9.36 -46.67
C GLU A 424 -15.07 9.32 -45.47
N ARG A 425 -13.93 8.61 -45.58
CA ARG A 425 -12.97 8.45 -44.48
C ARG A 425 -12.20 9.72 -44.14
N GLY A 426 -12.16 10.69 -45.05
CA GLY A 426 -11.47 11.97 -44.86
C GLY A 426 -12.14 12.93 -43.88
N ALA A 427 -13.43 12.73 -43.55
CA ALA A 427 -14.17 13.56 -42.60
C ALA A 427 -14.49 12.75 -41.33
N LEU A 428 -14.18 13.30 -40.16
CA LEU A 428 -14.56 12.72 -38.84
C LEU A 428 -15.84 13.35 -38.27
N ASP A 429 -16.56 14.11 -39.10
CA ASP A 429 -17.78 14.80 -38.73
C ASP A 429 -18.97 14.02 -39.26
N ASN A 430 -19.82 13.56 -38.34
CA ASN A 430 -21.04 12.76 -38.57
C ASN A 430 -20.81 11.26 -38.88
N LEU A 431 -20.58 10.47 -37.82
CA LEU A 431 -20.53 9.00 -37.88
C LEU A 431 -21.92 8.34 -37.77
N ALA A 432 -23.01 9.03 -38.14
CA ALA A 432 -24.36 8.50 -37.94
C ALA A 432 -24.55 7.17 -38.68
N GLY A 433 -24.86 6.10 -37.94
CA GLY A 433 -25.00 4.74 -38.47
C GLY A 433 -23.68 4.09 -38.91
N GLN A 434 -22.54 4.70 -38.60
CA GLN A 434 -21.20 4.22 -38.97
C GLN A 434 -20.35 4.00 -37.72
N LEU A 435 -19.41 3.06 -37.80
CA LEU A 435 -18.52 2.68 -36.71
C LEU A 435 -17.06 2.82 -37.15
N VAL A 436 -16.27 3.48 -36.31
CA VAL A 436 -14.81 3.58 -36.45
C VAL A 436 -14.20 3.15 -35.12
N VAL A 437 -13.39 2.08 -35.15
CA VAL A 437 -12.66 1.53 -34.01
C VAL A 437 -11.18 1.39 -34.39
N PRO A 438 -10.23 1.80 -33.54
CA PRO A 438 -10.42 2.56 -32.31
C PRO A 438 -11.11 3.91 -32.56
N HIS A 439 -11.85 4.41 -31.56
CA HIS A 439 -12.60 5.65 -31.71
C HIS A 439 -11.64 6.80 -32.10
N PRO A 440 -11.93 7.53 -33.20
CA PRO A 440 -10.93 8.39 -33.87
C PRO A 440 -10.44 9.56 -33.01
N ARG A 441 -11.25 10.00 -32.04
CA ARG A 441 -10.94 11.12 -31.14
C ARG A 441 -10.49 10.72 -29.74
N ILE A 442 -10.04 9.48 -29.52
CA ILE A 442 -9.51 9.04 -28.22
C ILE A 442 -8.39 9.96 -27.74
N ALA A 443 -7.41 10.24 -28.60
CA ALA A 443 -6.21 11.01 -28.25
C ALA A 443 -6.46 12.49 -27.92
N GLU A 444 -7.65 13.02 -28.22
CA GLU A 444 -8.00 14.44 -28.08
C GLU A 444 -8.75 14.74 -26.78
N ARG A 445 -9.26 13.72 -26.09
CA ARG A 445 -10.28 13.87 -25.04
C ARG A 445 -9.78 13.34 -23.71
N GLU A 446 -9.53 14.24 -22.76
CA GLU A 446 -9.08 13.87 -21.42
C GLU A 446 -10.14 13.01 -20.70
N PHE A 447 -11.42 13.37 -20.87
CA PHE A 447 -12.55 12.64 -20.31
C PHE A 447 -12.78 11.25 -20.92
N VAL A 448 -12.02 10.86 -21.94
CA VAL A 448 -11.96 9.50 -22.48
C VAL A 448 -10.67 8.80 -22.04
N LEU A 449 -9.52 9.45 -22.23
CA LEU A 449 -8.22 8.86 -21.90
C LEU A 449 -8.02 8.64 -20.40
N ARG A 450 -8.52 9.53 -19.54
CA ARG A 450 -8.37 9.40 -18.09
C ARG A 450 -9.14 8.18 -17.55
N PRO A 451 -10.43 7.98 -17.86
CA PRO A 451 -11.14 6.72 -17.58
C PRO A 451 -10.45 5.48 -18.15
N LEU A 452 -10.04 5.51 -19.43
CA LEU A 452 -9.35 4.38 -20.05
C LEU A 452 -8.08 3.98 -19.31
N ARG A 453 -7.29 4.97 -18.87
CA ARG A 453 -6.05 4.76 -18.12
C ARG A 453 -6.29 4.09 -16.78
N ASP A 454 -7.45 4.28 -16.16
CA ASP A 454 -7.77 3.63 -14.88
C ASP A 454 -7.94 2.10 -15.04
N MET A 455 -8.33 1.63 -16.22
CA MET A 455 -8.59 0.20 -16.50
C MET A 455 -7.46 -0.47 -17.31
N ILE A 456 -7.00 0.20 -18.38
CA ILE A 456 -6.07 -0.38 -19.38
C ILE A 456 -4.92 0.56 -19.74
N PRO A 457 -4.07 0.97 -18.77
CA PRO A 457 -3.01 1.96 -19.01
C PRO A 457 -1.95 1.49 -20.02
N GLU A 458 -1.69 0.18 -20.09
CA GLU A 458 -0.67 -0.41 -20.96
C GLU A 458 -1.21 -0.86 -22.33
N HIS A 459 -2.52 -0.76 -22.57
CA HIS A 459 -3.09 -1.11 -23.87
C HIS A 459 -2.53 -0.18 -24.97
N VAL A 460 -1.96 -0.78 -26.02
CA VAL A 460 -1.36 -0.06 -27.15
C VAL A 460 -2.43 0.21 -28.19
N HIS A 461 -2.65 1.49 -28.48
CA HIS A 461 -3.61 1.90 -29.50
C HIS A 461 -3.20 1.36 -30.88
N PRO A 462 -4.05 0.56 -31.56
CA PRO A 462 -3.71 -0.11 -32.82
C PRO A 462 -3.16 0.79 -33.94
N THR A 463 -3.73 1.99 -34.11
CA THR A 463 -3.32 2.94 -35.17
C THR A 463 -2.20 3.91 -34.75
N LEU A 464 -2.18 4.34 -33.48
CA LEU A 464 -1.21 5.35 -33.00
C LEU A 464 0.07 4.72 -32.45
N HIS A 465 0.06 3.40 -32.21
CA HIS A 465 1.18 2.63 -31.65
C HIS A 465 1.74 3.18 -30.33
N LYS A 466 0.87 3.82 -29.54
CA LYS A 466 1.20 4.36 -28.21
C LYS A 466 0.27 3.76 -27.17
N SER A 467 0.78 3.52 -25.97
CA SER A 467 -0.05 3.09 -24.85
C SER A 467 -1.02 4.20 -24.41
N VAL A 468 -2.16 3.82 -23.81
CA VAL A 468 -3.10 4.76 -23.20
C VAL A 468 -2.40 5.68 -22.21
N ARG A 469 -1.46 5.15 -21.41
CA ARG A 469 -0.60 5.92 -20.49
C ARG A 469 0.16 7.03 -21.22
N THR A 470 0.81 6.72 -22.33
CA THR A 470 1.58 7.69 -23.12
C THR A 470 0.69 8.72 -23.78
N LEU A 471 -0.43 8.29 -24.39
CA LEU A 471 -1.41 9.21 -25.01
C LEU A 471 -1.96 10.22 -23.99
N PHE A 472 -2.28 9.74 -22.78
CA PHE A 472 -2.74 10.58 -21.69
C PHE A 472 -1.67 11.59 -21.23
N ALA A 473 -0.42 11.16 -21.07
CA ALA A 473 0.68 12.05 -20.70
C ALA A 473 0.93 13.15 -21.75
N GLU A 474 0.89 12.78 -23.04
CA GLU A 474 1.04 13.74 -24.15
C GLU A 474 -0.12 14.75 -24.19
N LEU A 475 -1.36 14.32 -23.95
CA LEU A 475 -2.51 15.20 -23.90
C LEU A 475 -2.38 16.23 -22.77
N LEU A 476 -1.97 15.80 -21.56
CA LEU A 476 -1.75 16.72 -20.45
C LEU A 476 -0.59 17.69 -20.71
N ALA A 477 0.48 17.25 -21.38
CA ALA A 477 1.60 18.12 -21.73
C ALA A 477 1.22 19.20 -22.75
N ARG A 478 0.26 18.92 -23.64
CA ARG A 478 -0.28 19.88 -24.62
C ARG A 478 -1.35 20.80 -24.04
N SER A 479 -1.99 20.39 -22.95
CA SER A 479 -3.07 21.13 -22.31
C SER A 479 -2.50 22.37 -21.62
N GLY A 480 -2.93 23.56 -22.07
CA GLY A 480 -2.55 24.82 -21.45
C GLY A 480 -3.13 25.00 -20.03
N PRO A 481 -2.75 26.06 -19.31
CA PRO A 481 -3.23 26.34 -17.95
C PRO A 481 -4.75 26.62 -17.86
N ASP A 482 -5.40 26.90 -18.99
CA ASP A 482 -6.82 27.29 -19.08
C ASP A 482 -7.80 26.11 -19.28
N VAL A 483 -7.32 24.87 -19.27
CA VAL A 483 -8.19 23.70 -19.39
C VAL A 483 -9.05 23.54 -18.14
N ALA A 484 -10.36 23.45 -18.34
CA ALA A 484 -11.32 23.25 -17.25
C ALA A 484 -10.97 21.96 -16.48
N PRO A 485 -10.82 22.03 -15.15
CA PRO A 485 -10.41 20.88 -14.36
C PRO A 485 -11.47 19.77 -14.40
N MET A 486 -11.01 18.53 -14.51
CA MET A 486 -11.81 17.34 -14.26
C MET A 486 -11.83 17.00 -12.77
N TYR A 487 -12.96 16.48 -12.28
CA TYR A 487 -13.12 16.05 -10.90
C TYR A 487 -13.54 14.58 -10.84
N LYS A 488 -12.83 13.76 -10.09
CA LYS A 488 -13.24 12.38 -9.78
C LYS A 488 -14.52 12.43 -8.95
N VAL A 489 -15.46 11.52 -9.20
CA VAL A 489 -16.78 11.47 -8.57
C VAL A 489 -16.91 10.20 -7.74
N THR A 490 -17.45 10.33 -6.53
CA THR A 490 -17.91 9.22 -5.68
C THR A 490 -19.41 9.38 -5.42
N PRO A 491 -20.28 8.58 -6.05
CA PRO A 491 -21.72 8.63 -5.81
C PRO A 491 -22.12 7.89 -4.53
N PHE A 492 -23.15 8.39 -3.86
CA PHE A 492 -23.81 7.76 -2.73
C PHE A 492 -25.28 7.48 -3.10
N PRO A 493 -25.67 6.22 -3.29
CA PRO A 493 -27.05 5.86 -3.60
C PRO A 493 -28.00 6.09 -2.40
N ARG A 494 -29.29 6.32 -2.69
CA ARG A 494 -30.37 6.32 -1.70
C ARG A 494 -31.21 5.07 -1.86
N TYR A 495 -31.07 4.14 -0.92
CA TYR A 495 -31.91 2.95 -0.81
C TYR A 495 -33.10 3.25 0.12
N GLY A 496 -34.33 2.93 -0.28
CA GLY A 496 -35.60 3.14 0.48
C GLY A 496 -35.75 4.53 1.14
N LEU A 497 -36.41 5.55 0.57
CA LEU A 497 -37.85 5.76 0.34
C LEU A 497 -38.00 6.94 -0.66
N PRO A 498 -39.06 6.97 -1.51
CA PRO A 498 -40.42 7.23 -1.03
C PRO A 498 -41.46 6.16 -1.43
N THR A 499 -42.58 6.17 -0.70
CA THR A 499 -43.83 5.44 -0.93
C THR A 499 -44.58 5.83 -2.22
N GLN A 500 -43.94 6.60 -3.12
CA GLN A 500 -44.47 6.91 -4.44
C GLN A 500 -43.38 6.73 -5.50
N PRO A 501 -43.65 5.96 -6.58
CA PRO A 501 -42.71 5.78 -7.67
C PRO A 501 -42.47 7.11 -8.39
N PRO A 502 -41.24 7.40 -8.84
CA PRO A 502 -41.00 8.53 -9.73
C PRO A 502 -41.84 8.38 -10.99
N SER A 503 -42.55 9.44 -11.38
CA SER A 503 -43.33 9.51 -12.60
C SER A 503 -42.40 9.47 -13.82
N ARG A 504 -42.03 8.27 -14.26
CA ARG A 504 -41.33 8.02 -15.52
C ARG A 504 -42.34 7.40 -16.49
N PRO A 505 -42.40 7.84 -17.76
CA PRO A 505 -43.29 7.22 -18.73
C PRO A 505 -42.95 5.73 -18.86
N PRO A 506 -43.95 4.83 -18.89
CA PRO A 506 -43.72 3.41 -19.06
C PRO A 506 -43.25 3.16 -20.50
N SER A 507 -41.97 2.81 -20.66
CA SER A 507 -41.47 2.14 -21.86
C SER A 507 -41.50 0.63 -21.61
N PRO A 508 -41.85 -0.20 -22.61
CA PRO A 508 -41.84 -1.65 -22.46
C PRO A 508 -40.38 -2.15 -22.29
N SER A 509 -40.18 -3.18 -21.44
CA SER A 509 -38.93 -3.91 -21.13
C SER A 509 -38.07 -3.54 -19.91
N LEU A 510 -38.49 -2.63 -19.02
CA LEU A 510 -37.73 -2.32 -17.78
C LEU A 510 -38.11 -3.14 -16.53
N SER A 511 -39.11 -4.04 -16.61
CA SER A 511 -39.61 -4.79 -15.45
C SER A 511 -38.60 -5.80 -14.88
N ASP A 512 -37.66 -6.28 -15.69
CA ASP A 512 -36.69 -7.31 -15.31
C ASP A 512 -35.34 -6.73 -14.85
N VAL A 513 -35.17 -5.40 -14.93
CA VAL A 513 -33.94 -4.73 -14.51
C VAL A 513 -33.99 -4.46 -13.01
N PRO A 514 -32.99 -4.91 -12.21
CA PRO A 514 -32.92 -4.55 -10.81
C PRO A 514 -32.95 -3.03 -10.66
N PRO A 515 -33.83 -2.47 -9.81
CA PRO A 515 -34.04 -1.03 -9.75
C PRO A 515 -32.76 -0.31 -9.33
N VAL A 516 -32.47 0.77 -10.03
CA VAL A 516 -31.32 1.63 -9.73
C VAL A 516 -31.76 2.65 -8.67
N PRO A 517 -31.13 2.65 -7.48
CA PRO A 517 -31.44 3.65 -6.46
C PRO A 517 -31.07 5.05 -6.99
N PRO A 518 -31.89 6.09 -6.69
CA PRO A 518 -31.51 7.45 -7.02
C PRO A 518 -30.26 7.87 -6.25
N THR A 519 -29.49 8.79 -6.80
CA THR A 519 -28.29 9.33 -6.18
C THR A 519 -28.67 10.28 -5.06
N ALA A 520 -28.35 9.93 -3.80
CA ALA A 520 -28.58 10.78 -2.63
C ALA A 520 -27.69 12.03 -2.66
N ALA A 521 -26.40 11.79 -2.92
CA ALA A 521 -25.37 12.80 -3.05
C ALA A 521 -24.22 12.21 -3.89
N TYR A 522 -23.35 13.05 -4.40
CA TYR A 522 -22.06 12.61 -4.93
C TYR A 522 -20.99 13.62 -4.52
N TRP A 523 -19.79 13.12 -4.27
CA TRP A 523 -18.65 13.96 -3.90
C TRP A 523 -17.68 14.06 -5.07
N THR A 524 -17.10 15.24 -5.26
CA THR A 524 -16.14 15.53 -6.31
C THR A 524 -14.76 15.82 -5.74
N TYR A 525 -13.72 15.27 -6.35
CA TYR A 525 -12.32 15.42 -5.93
C TYR A 525 -11.45 15.87 -7.11
N PRO A 526 -10.59 16.88 -6.93
CA PRO A 526 -9.70 17.32 -8.01
C PRO A 526 -8.65 16.23 -8.31
N VAL A 527 -8.51 15.86 -9.59
CA VAL A 527 -7.64 14.76 -10.03
C VAL A 527 -6.18 15.19 -10.26
N ALA A 528 -5.92 16.50 -10.25
CA ALA A 528 -4.59 17.08 -10.40
C ALA A 528 -4.38 18.21 -9.38
N PRO A 529 -3.12 18.49 -8.96
CA PRO A 529 -2.79 19.77 -8.35
C PRO A 529 -2.97 20.85 -9.41
N SER A 530 -4.16 21.44 -9.47
CA SER A 530 -4.36 22.71 -10.16
C SER A 530 -3.34 23.71 -9.61
N LYS A 531 -2.74 24.54 -10.48
CA LYS A 531 -1.92 25.68 -10.02
C LYS A 531 -2.74 26.68 -9.18
N ALA A 532 -4.07 26.63 -9.27
CA ALA A 532 -4.95 27.34 -8.35
C ALA A 532 -5.01 26.58 -7.01
N LYS A 533 -4.92 27.30 -5.89
CA LYS A 533 -5.17 26.77 -4.53
C LYS A 533 -6.60 26.21 -4.44
N GLN A 534 -6.82 24.99 -4.91
CA GLN A 534 -8.11 24.33 -4.79
C GLN A 534 -8.26 23.80 -3.37
N ARG A 535 -9.29 24.27 -2.65
CA ARG A 535 -9.61 23.76 -1.30
C ARG A 535 -10.07 22.30 -1.44
N ARG A 536 -9.26 21.38 -0.93
CA ARG A 536 -9.71 20.01 -0.65
C ARG A 536 -10.60 20.05 0.59
N THR A 537 -11.75 19.40 0.52
CA THR A 537 -12.67 19.29 1.66
C THR A 537 -12.38 18.00 2.40
N THR A 538 -12.06 18.10 3.69
CA THR A 538 -12.06 16.94 4.59
C THR A 538 -13.49 16.76 5.10
N TYR A 539 -14.08 15.59 4.85
CA TYR A 539 -15.40 15.26 5.35
C TYR A 539 -15.30 14.62 6.74
N ILE A 540 -16.26 14.93 7.61
CA ILE A 540 -16.35 14.37 8.96
C ILE A 540 -17.33 13.19 8.94
N MET A 541 -16.90 12.04 9.45
CA MET A 541 -17.73 10.86 9.69
C MET A 541 -17.92 10.72 11.20
N GLY A 542 -19.16 10.87 11.68
CA GLY A 542 -19.51 10.71 13.09
C GLY A 542 -19.76 9.25 13.43
N THR A 543 -18.99 8.68 14.35
CA THR A 543 -19.09 7.28 14.75
C THR A 543 -20.22 7.07 15.75
N LEU A 544 -21.22 6.26 15.41
CA LEU A 544 -22.36 5.91 16.26
C LEU A 544 -22.26 4.41 16.61
N ASN A 545 -21.69 4.13 17.77
CA ASN A 545 -21.58 2.76 18.29
C ASN A 545 -22.91 2.32 18.93
N ALA A 546 -23.60 1.38 18.30
CA ALA A 546 -24.80 0.72 18.79
C ALA A 546 -24.46 -0.52 19.65
N THR A 547 -23.32 -0.52 20.33
CA THR A 547 -22.86 -1.61 21.19
C THR A 547 -23.11 -1.29 22.66
N PRO A 548 -23.42 -2.30 23.50
CA PRO A 548 -23.44 -2.12 24.95
C PRO A 548 -22.03 -1.87 25.52
N ASP A 549 -20.98 -2.33 24.83
CA ASP A 549 -19.58 -2.20 25.27
C ASP A 549 -18.80 -1.27 24.32
N SER A 550 -18.61 0.00 24.68
CA SER A 550 -17.75 0.92 23.91
C SER A 550 -16.68 1.57 24.78
N PHE A 551 -15.43 1.52 24.32
CA PHE A 551 -14.20 1.95 25.00
C PHE A 551 -14.09 3.47 25.23
N SER A 552 -14.81 4.30 24.46
CA SER A 552 -14.91 5.76 24.68
C SER A 552 -16.31 6.22 25.14
N ASP A 553 -17.39 5.56 24.70
CA ASP A 553 -18.76 6.07 24.86
C ASP A 553 -19.62 5.29 25.88
N GLY A 554 -19.06 4.30 26.58
CA GLY A 554 -19.68 3.57 27.70
C GLY A 554 -21.20 3.33 27.60
N SER A 555 -21.70 2.60 26.60
CA SER A 555 -23.12 2.18 26.44
C SER A 555 -24.14 3.30 26.16
N LYS A 556 -23.73 4.55 25.95
CA LYS A 556 -24.63 5.72 25.91
C LYS A 556 -25.66 5.76 24.77
N HIS A 557 -25.47 5.01 23.68
CA HIS A 557 -26.33 5.07 22.48
C HIS A 557 -27.07 3.76 22.17
N ASN A 558 -27.19 2.85 23.14
CA ASN A 558 -27.89 1.57 22.98
C ASN A 558 -29.43 1.69 22.88
N THR A 559 -29.98 2.90 23.00
CA THR A 559 -31.40 3.18 22.82
C THR A 559 -31.61 4.11 21.63
N ILE A 560 -32.73 3.93 20.91
CA ILE A 560 -33.10 4.76 19.76
C ILE A 560 -33.09 6.27 20.11
N PRO A 561 -33.67 6.75 21.22
CA PRO A 561 -33.65 8.17 21.54
C PRO A 561 -32.23 8.75 21.70
N ALA A 562 -31.32 7.98 22.32
CA ALA A 562 -29.95 8.40 22.51
C ALA A 562 -29.13 8.39 21.22
N ALA A 563 -29.38 7.41 20.33
CA ALA A 563 -28.79 7.38 18.99
C ALA A 563 -29.26 8.57 18.14
N LEU A 564 -30.55 8.91 18.17
CA LEU A 564 -31.10 10.08 17.48
C LEU A 564 -30.55 11.40 18.03
N ALA A 565 -30.41 11.52 19.35
CA ALA A 565 -29.79 12.69 19.97
C ALA A 565 -28.34 12.89 19.49
N TYR A 566 -27.57 11.80 19.44
CA TYR A 566 -26.21 11.82 18.91
C TYR A 566 -26.17 12.18 17.42
N ALA A 567 -26.98 11.54 16.57
CA ALA A 567 -27.00 11.83 15.13
C ALA A 567 -27.32 13.30 14.85
N LYS A 568 -28.29 13.89 15.57
CA LYS A 568 -28.58 15.33 15.51
C LYS A 568 -27.38 16.19 15.93
N SER A 569 -26.76 15.86 17.06
CA SER A 569 -25.57 16.57 17.56
C SER A 569 -24.40 16.51 16.57
N ALA A 570 -24.13 15.33 15.99
CA ALA A 570 -23.07 15.13 15.01
C ALA A 570 -23.33 15.94 13.73
N VAL A 571 -24.56 15.91 13.22
CA VAL A 571 -24.97 16.69 12.02
C VAL A 571 -24.92 18.20 12.28
N ALA A 572 -25.29 18.65 13.49
CA ALA A 572 -25.12 20.04 13.91
C ALA A 572 -23.63 20.42 14.00
N GLY A 573 -22.78 19.50 14.44
CA GLY A 573 -21.32 19.63 14.48
C GLY A 573 -20.61 19.53 13.12
N GLY A 574 -21.34 19.31 12.02
CA GLY A 574 -20.79 19.26 10.67
C GLY A 574 -20.44 17.87 10.14
N ALA A 575 -20.89 16.79 10.79
CA ALA A 575 -20.77 15.44 10.24
C ALA A 575 -21.48 15.33 8.88
N ALA A 576 -20.74 14.86 7.88
CA ALA A 576 -21.24 14.60 6.54
C ALA A 576 -21.75 13.16 6.39
N ILE A 577 -21.20 12.23 7.18
CA ILE A 577 -21.62 10.83 7.29
C ILE A 577 -21.85 10.49 8.77
N ILE A 578 -22.84 9.66 9.07
CA ILE A 578 -22.97 8.95 10.34
C ILE A 578 -22.63 7.48 10.11
N ASP A 579 -21.65 6.94 10.81
CA ASP A 579 -21.21 5.55 10.70
C ASP A 579 -21.78 4.72 11.85
N VAL A 580 -22.71 3.82 11.54
CA VAL A 580 -23.47 3.04 12.53
C VAL A 580 -22.86 1.65 12.65
N GLY A 581 -22.31 1.33 13.82
CA GLY A 581 -21.65 0.05 14.09
C GLY A 581 -22.34 -0.75 15.20
N GLY A 582 -22.76 -1.98 14.90
CA GLY A 582 -23.39 -2.89 15.87
C GLY A 582 -22.45 -3.91 16.50
N TYR A 583 -21.23 -4.03 15.95
CA TYR A 583 -20.20 -5.00 16.33
C TYR A 583 -18.92 -4.26 16.73
N SER A 584 -18.32 -4.63 17.87
CA SER A 584 -17.04 -4.02 18.27
C SER A 584 -15.86 -4.73 17.60
N THR A 585 -15.05 -3.99 16.85
CA THR A 585 -13.82 -4.50 16.20
C THR A 585 -12.58 -4.38 17.09
N ARG A 586 -12.75 -4.05 18.39
CA ARG A 586 -11.64 -3.97 19.34
C ARG A 586 -10.96 -5.34 19.54
N PRO A 587 -9.66 -5.38 19.85
CA PRO A 587 -8.99 -6.64 20.19
C PRO A 587 -9.73 -7.39 21.31
N ARG A 588 -10.01 -8.68 21.08
CA ARG A 588 -10.74 -9.57 22.02
C ARG A 588 -12.19 -9.14 22.32
N ALA A 589 -12.84 -8.43 21.40
CA ALA A 589 -14.28 -8.19 21.49
C ALA A 589 -15.05 -9.52 21.64
N ALA A 590 -16.13 -9.49 22.43
CA ALA A 590 -17.05 -10.62 22.49
C ALA A 590 -17.69 -10.84 21.12
N TRP A 591 -17.87 -12.11 20.76
CA TRP A 591 -18.55 -12.45 19.52
C TRP A 591 -20.02 -12.01 19.59
N VAL A 592 -20.50 -11.41 18.50
CA VAL A 592 -21.89 -10.99 18.30
C VAL A 592 -22.41 -11.68 17.04
N SER A 593 -23.62 -12.24 17.12
CA SER A 593 -24.25 -12.92 15.98
C SER A 593 -24.68 -11.92 14.89
N PRO A 594 -24.76 -12.31 13.60
CA PRO A 594 -25.30 -11.44 12.55
C PRO A 594 -26.70 -10.91 12.85
N GLN A 595 -27.57 -11.74 13.46
CA GLN A 595 -28.93 -11.37 13.83
C GLN A 595 -28.93 -10.29 14.92
N GLU A 596 -28.07 -10.46 15.92
CA GLU A 596 -27.93 -9.48 17.00
C GLU A 596 -27.35 -8.16 16.49
N GLU A 597 -26.30 -8.21 15.66
CA GLU A 597 -25.73 -7.03 15.00
C GLU A 597 -26.78 -6.28 14.18
N THR A 598 -27.57 -7.01 13.38
CA THR A 598 -28.69 -6.46 12.61
C THR A 598 -29.72 -5.78 13.54
N SER A 599 -30.11 -6.43 14.63
CA SER A 599 -31.07 -5.89 15.60
C SER A 599 -30.60 -4.62 16.31
N ARG A 600 -29.29 -4.39 16.37
CA ARG A 600 -28.67 -3.17 16.93
C ARG A 600 -28.66 -2.04 15.91
N VAL A 601 -28.31 -2.34 14.65
CA VAL A 601 -28.04 -1.33 13.61
C VAL A 601 -29.31 -0.87 12.90
N VAL A 602 -30.14 -1.81 12.43
CA VAL A 602 -31.27 -1.50 11.54
C VAL A 602 -32.27 -0.52 12.17
N PRO A 603 -32.76 -0.70 13.41
CA PRO A 603 -33.73 0.21 14.00
C PRO A 603 -33.20 1.64 14.16
N ILE A 604 -31.89 1.82 14.37
CA ILE A 604 -31.25 3.14 14.46
C ILE A 604 -31.27 3.84 13.11
N ILE A 605 -30.93 3.12 12.04
CA ILE A 605 -30.93 3.67 10.68
C ILE A 605 -32.36 4.09 10.30
N GLU A 606 -33.35 3.23 10.52
CA GLU A 606 -34.76 3.52 10.25
C GLU A 606 -35.24 4.75 11.03
N ALA A 607 -34.89 4.84 12.32
CA ALA A 607 -35.24 5.98 13.15
C ALA A 607 -34.60 7.29 12.65
N ILE A 608 -33.32 7.27 12.25
CA ILE A 608 -32.64 8.44 11.68
C ILE A 608 -33.36 8.90 10.41
N ARG A 609 -33.82 7.97 9.56
CA ARG A 609 -34.58 8.30 8.34
C ARG A 609 -35.97 8.84 8.65
N ALA A 610 -36.65 8.31 9.67
CA ALA A 610 -38.00 8.71 10.05
C ALA A 610 -38.08 10.09 10.74
N ILE A 611 -36.99 10.56 11.37
CA ILE A 611 -37.00 11.80 12.16
C ILE A 611 -37.44 13.05 11.37
N GLY A 612 -37.35 13.04 10.03
CA GLY A 612 -37.82 14.15 9.20
C GLY A 612 -39.35 14.31 9.14
N GLN A 613 -40.11 13.28 9.55
CA GLN A 613 -41.56 13.20 9.38
C GLN A 613 -42.36 13.71 10.59
N ASP A 614 -41.81 13.70 11.80
CA ASP A 614 -42.55 14.19 12.98
C ASP A 614 -42.51 15.72 13.09
N GLU A 615 -43.62 16.30 13.55
CA GLU A 615 -43.70 17.72 13.93
C GLU A 615 -42.94 17.98 15.24
N GLY A 616 -42.08 18.99 15.28
CA GLY A 616 -41.35 19.38 16.49
C GLY A 616 -40.41 20.56 16.32
N ASP A 617 -39.74 20.95 17.41
CA ASP A 617 -38.74 22.02 17.40
C ASP A 617 -37.54 21.67 16.50
N ASP A 618 -37.02 22.66 15.76
CA ASP A 618 -35.88 22.57 14.83
C ASP A 618 -36.07 21.59 13.63
N GLN A 619 -37.15 21.81 12.87
CA GLN A 619 -37.47 21.07 11.63
C GLN A 619 -36.31 21.06 10.62
N ALA A 620 -35.51 22.14 10.59
CA ALA A 620 -34.38 22.26 9.67
C ALA A 620 -33.27 21.26 10.01
N LEU A 621 -32.85 21.17 11.28
CA LEU A 621 -31.87 20.18 11.72
C LEU A 621 -32.40 18.75 11.54
N ARG A 622 -33.67 18.49 11.88
CA ARG A 622 -34.29 17.17 11.69
C ARG A 622 -34.26 16.72 10.23
N SER A 623 -34.67 17.60 9.32
CA SER A 623 -34.61 17.33 7.87
C SER A 623 -33.18 17.11 7.38
N LYS A 624 -32.22 17.90 7.88
CA LYS A 624 -30.79 17.71 7.58
C LYS A 624 -30.27 16.35 8.08
N THR A 625 -30.63 15.96 9.30
CA THR A 625 -30.28 14.66 9.88
C THR A 625 -30.94 13.50 9.14
N ALA A 626 -32.21 13.61 8.76
CA ALA A 626 -32.90 12.58 7.97
C ALA A 626 -32.26 12.35 6.59
N ASN A 627 -31.60 13.36 6.04
CA ASN A 627 -30.92 13.32 4.74
C ASN A 627 -29.39 13.16 4.84
N VAL A 628 -28.82 12.98 6.03
CA VAL A 628 -27.36 12.74 6.18
C VAL A 628 -26.98 11.42 5.52
N LEU A 629 -25.76 11.32 5.00
CA LEU A 629 -25.26 10.03 4.53
C LEU A 629 -25.07 9.10 5.73
N ILE A 630 -25.48 7.84 5.59
CA ILE A 630 -25.32 6.82 6.61
C ILE A 630 -24.39 5.74 6.06
N SER A 631 -23.33 5.47 6.81
CA SER A 631 -22.46 4.32 6.63
C SER A 631 -22.86 3.24 7.64
N VAL A 632 -22.78 1.98 7.24
CA VAL A 632 -22.86 0.85 8.16
C VAL A 632 -21.47 0.26 8.34
N ASP A 633 -20.97 0.20 9.58
CA ASP A 633 -19.71 -0.45 9.93
C ASP A 633 -19.97 -1.93 10.18
N THR A 634 -19.76 -2.73 9.15
CA THR A 634 -19.94 -4.18 9.19
C THR A 634 -19.11 -4.88 8.13
N PHE A 635 -18.69 -6.09 8.46
CA PHE A 635 -17.99 -7.01 7.55
C PHE A 635 -18.88 -8.19 7.12
N ARG A 636 -20.17 -8.15 7.44
CA ARG A 636 -21.14 -9.22 7.15
C ARG A 636 -22.08 -8.78 6.03
N SER A 637 -22.18 -9.60 4.99
CA SER A 637 -23.00 -9.30 3.81
C SER A 637 -24.48 -9.16 4.16
N GLU A 638 -25.00 -9.97 5.08
CA GLU A 638 -26.42 -9.95 5.47
C GLU A 638 -26.78 -8.73 6.31
N VAL A 639 -25.86 -8.28 7.18
CA VAL A 639 -26.03 -7.05 7.98
C VAL A 639 -25.95 -5.83 7.05
N ALA A 640 -24.98 -5.82 6.14
CA ALA A 640 -24.84 -4.76 5.14
C ALA A 640 -26.10 -4.64 4.27
N GLU A 641 -26.64 -5.77 3.80
CA GLU A 641 -27.88 -5.80 3.03
C GLU A 641 -29.07 -5.25 3.82
N ALA A 642 -29.26 -5.70 5.06
CA ALA A 642 -30.34 -5.22 5.92
C ALA A 642 -30.22 -3.72 6.22
N ALA A 643 -29.01 -3.22 6.50
CA ALA A 643 -28.74 -1.81 6.76
C ALA A 643 -28.95 -0.94 5.51
N VAL A 644 -28.54 -1.42 4.33
CA VAL A 644 -28.82 -0.77 3.04
C VAL A 644 -30.33 -0.65 2.82
N ARG A 645 -31.10 -1.73 3.04
CA ARG A 645 -32.57 -1.70 2.95
C ARG A 645 -33.22 -0.74 3.95
N ALA A 646 -32.64 -0.61 5.14
CA ALA A 646 -33.08 0.34 6.17
C ALA A 646 -32.79 1.82 5.80
N GLY A 647 -31.91 2.06 4.82
CA GLY A 647 -31.59 3.39 4.31
C GLY A 647 -30.12 3.83 4.48
N ALA A 648 -29.19 2.91 4.75
CA ALA A 648 -27.76 3.19 4.63
C ALA A 648 -27.36 3.51 3.18
N ASN A 649 -26.33 4.33 2.99
CA ASN A 649 -25.84 4.77 1.69
C ASN A 649 -24.53 4.07 1.28
N CYS A 650 -23.73 3.65 2.24
CA CYS A 650 -22.44 2.99 2.00
C CYS A 650 -22.13 1.97 3.09
N ILE A 651 -21.20 1.06 2.77
CA ILE A 651 -20.73 0.00 3.66
C ILE A 651 -19.27 0.33 4.01
N ASN A 652 -18.98 0.39 5.30
CA ASN A 652 -17.63 0.49 5.85
C ASN A 652 -17.24 -0.90 6.36
N ASP A 653 -16.37 -1.59 5.61
CA ASP A 653 -15.90 -2.92 5.95
C ASP A 653 -14.40 -2.88 6.26
N VAL A 654 -14.07 -3.05 7.54
CA VAL A 654 -12.69 -3.06 8.04
C VAL A 654 -11.84 -4.21 7.50
N TYR A 655 -12.45 -5.24 6.94
CA TYR A 655 -11.78 -6.38 6.29
C TYR A 655 -11.74 -6.25 4.77
N ALA A 656 -11.99 -5.06 4.21
CA ALA A 656 -11.86 -4.79 2.78
C ALA A 656 -12.70 -5.75 1.90
N PHE A 657 -13.86 -6.18 2.38
CA PHE A 657 -14.80 -7.06 1.69
C PHE A 657 -14.30 -8.49 1.45
N VAL A 658 -13.18 -8.91 2.04
CA VAL A 658 -12.60 -10.25 1.84
C VAL A 658 -12.85 -11.21 3.01
N GLY A 659 -13.70 -10.80 3.95
CA GLY A 659 -13.98 -11.52 5.18
C GLY A 659 -12.84 -11.47 6.20
N ASN A 660 -13.10 -12.00 7.39
CA ASN A 660 -12.16 -11.93 8.52
C ASN A 660 -11.07 -13.02 8.51
N ARG A 661 -10.97 -13.80 7.42
CA ARG A 661 -10.04 -14.93 7.28
C ARG A 661 -8.72 -14.47 6.68
N TRP A 662 -7.62 -15.01 7.21
CA TRP A 662 -6.27 -14.82 6.68
C TRP A 662 -5.43 -16.08 6.87
N PRO A 663 -4.63 -16.51 5.86
CA PRO A 663 -4.48 -15.93 4.53
C PRO A 663 -5.75 -16.05 3.67
N LEU A 664 -5.84 -15.27 2.59
CA LEU A 664 -7.00 -15.28 1.69
C LEU A 664 -7.15 -16.64 1.00
N ASP A 665 -8.39 -17.09 0.86
CA ASP A 665 -8.75 -18.33 0.18
C ASP A 665 -9.96 -18.12 -0.76
N ALA A 666 -10.51 -19.21 -1.31
CA ALA A 666 -11.66 -19.11 -2.22
C ALA A 666 -12.90 -18.49 -1.53
N SER A 667 -13.07 -18.69 -0.23
CA SER A 667 -14.20 -18.15 0.52
C SER A 667 -14.08 -16.63 0.70
N SER A 668 -12.87 -16.07 0.77
CA SER A 668 -12.66 -14.61 0.69
C SER A 668 -13.21 -13.99 -0.60
N ALA A 669 -13.11 -14.70 -1.72
CA ALA A 669 -13.68 -14.24 -2.99
C ALA A 669 -15.21 -14.38 -3.02
N GLU A 670 -15.78 -15.37 -2.32
CA GLU A 670 -17.22 -15.49 -2.14
C GLU A 670 -17.78 -14.37 -1.26
N ASP A 671 -17.13 -14.08 -0.12
CA ASP A 671 -17.47 -12.97 0.78
C ASP A 671 -17.53 -11.64 0.02
N PHE A 672 -16.53 -11.39 -0.84
CA PHE A 672 -16.50 -10.20 -1.70
C PHE A 672 -17.68 -10.13 -2.66
N LEU A 673 -18.02 -11.26 -3.30
CA LEU A 673 -19.16 -11.32 -4.22
C LEU A 673 -20.50 -11.14 -3.49
N GLU A 674 -20.65 -11.69 -2.29
CA GLU A 674 -21.85 -11.50 -1.46
C GLU A 674 -21.99 -10.05 -1.01
N MET A 675 -20.90 -9.44 -0.54
CA MET A 675 -20.90 -8.04 -0.14
C MET A 675 -21.20 -7.10 -1.32
N ARG A 676 -20.76 -7.46 -2.54
CA ARG A 676 -21.16 -6.75 -3.77
C ARG A 676 -22.66 -6.89 -4.04
N ARG A 677 -23.28 -8.04 -3.75
CA ARG A 677 -24.73 -8.27 -3.91
C ARG A 677 -25.58 -7.57 -2.85
N ALA A 678 -25.06 -7.31 -1.66
CA ALA A 678 -25.77 -6.57 -0.61
C ALA A 678 -26.27 -5.18 -1.08
N ARG A 679 -25.67 -4.62 -2.15
CA ARG A 679 -26.03 -3.36 -2.79
C ARG A 679 -27.16 -3.47 -3.83
N ALA A 680 -27.54 -4.68 -4.24
CA ALA A 680 -28.34 -4.96 -5.43
C ALA A 680 -29.76 -5.48 -5.13
N SER A 681 -30.12 -5.74 -3.88
CA SER A 681 -31.39 -6.39 -3.58
C SER A 681 -32.57 -5.41 -3.50
N SER A 682 -33.49 -5.57 -4.45
CA SER A 682 -34.90 -5.26 -4.27
C SER A 682 -35.69 -6.51 -3.89
N PRO A 683 -36.85 -6.35 -3.25
CA PRO A 683 -37.71 -7.49 -2.91
C PRO A 683 -38.22 -8.15 -4.19
N SER A 684 -38.44 -9.46 -4.11
CA SER A 684 -38.95 -10.37 -5.14
C SER A 684 -38.01 -10.71 -6.30
N LEU A 685 -37.37 -11.89 -6.18
CA LEU A 685 -37.40 -12.95 -7.19
C LEU A 685 -37.11 -14.26 -6.44
N SER A 686 -38.08 -14.68 -5.62
CA SER A 686 -38.26 -16.09 -5.30
C SER A 686 -39.01 -16.72 -6.47
N CYS A 687 -38.29 -17.31 -7.42
CA CYS A 687 -38.80 -18.35 -8.31
C CYS A 687 -37.64 -19.27 -8.68
#